data_AF-A0A1J5HS48-F1
#
_entry.id   AF-A0A1J5HS48-F1
#
_cell.length_a   1.000
_cell.length_b   1.000
_cell.length_c   1.000
_cell.angle_alpha   90.00
_cell.angle_beta   90.00
_cell.angle_gamma   90.00
#
_symmetry.space_group_name_H-M   'P 1'
#
loop_
_entity.id
_entity.type
_entity.pdbx_description
1 polymer ?
#
loop_
_entity_poly.entity_id
_entity_poly.type
_entity_poly.pdbx_seq_one_letter_code
_entity_poly.pdbx_strand_id
1 'polypeptide(L)'
;MILRLKTMAVAGLSFFVLFAHMHMQAQATTVEYDLTIAQQEFNITGKSSRVITINGGIPGPTLRFTEGDLARIHVHNKMSLETSLHWHGVLVPPDMDGVPDVSFPPIKSGTTFTYEFPIRQSGTYWYHSHTGLQEQSGVYGSIVIEPRQNGPKPDRDYVVLLSDWTDEDPHEVIRTLKRGSEWYAIQKGSGQSILGAARLGMLGDYFKRELQRMSAMDIADIAYDRFLANGKPELALSAEPNETIRLRIIDGSSTTYFHLEFAGGPMTIVAADGQNVEPIKENRFLVGVAETYDILVQVPAFGAYEFRATAHDGSGYTSAWIGSGKRHPAPDVPKPNLYHIMGDISLKQIFSLTPAGSMGMPDHEIKAGKFDQPGMMDMGSMDMGNMQGMESMNNSADPPKMEMHGMDHTPTAGAGDTSHDVGMPMQQHSFPTEGVHHGGHSMPIPLHTSRIGKKYSADFRFLAADVSASENLTVDGMDPSRPWPPYAKLRATKPTAFPKDKHAHEIRLTLDGDMERYVWFLNNKPLSESDSIHIRKGEVIRFIMVNRTMMHHPMHLHGHFFRLINGQDDYAPLKHTVDVAPMSTTVIEFDANEFGDWFFHCHLLYHMMSGMARVVHYEGFILAPQLAAIRPNLYKDSWYFWGQAEVLSNMTNGFLMLSNTRNILNAEWEVGWQDIDGTESEAIFTWDRYINRFFTIFAGADLLGEEDELDKTRGVFGFYYLLPLNLESRAWIDTDGGVRFNLGKSFELTPRLALFGGAQYDTHDMWEGRAGLSYIVHKYFSLVAQWHSDYGFGGGLRIRF
;
A
#
# COMPACT_ATOMS: atom_id res chain seq x y z
N MET A 1 -78.18 -37.03 -20.80
CA MET A 1 -77.45 -36.92 -19.50
C MET A 1 -75.98 -37.37 -19.61
N ILE A 2 -75.33 -37.21 -20.77
CA ILE A 2 -73.93 -37.65 -21.03
C ILE A 2 -73.01 -36.45 -21.36
N LEU A 3 -73.56 -35.23 -21.47
CA LEU A 3 -72.80 -34.03 -21.82
C LEU A 3 -72.33 -33.18 -20.61
N ARG A 4 -72.69 -33.55 -19.38
CA ARG A 4 -72.33 -32.79 -18.16
C ARG A 4 -71.20 -33.40 -17.33
N LEU A 5 -70.71 -34.60 -17.68
CA LEU A 5 -69.59 -35.25 -16.96
C LEU A 5 -68.22 -35.09 -17.63
N LYS A 6 -68.14 -34.55 -18.86
CA LYS A 6 -66.84 -34.29 -19.52
C LYS A 6 -66.26 -32.89 -19.26
N THR A 7 -67.07 -31.94 -18.81
CA THR A 7 -66.65 -30.54 -18.59
C THR A 7 -66.12 -30.25 -17.18
N MET A 8 -66.39 -31.12 -16.18
CA MET A 8 -65.81 -30.96 -14.83
C MET A 8 -64.44 -31.61 -14.66
N ALA A 9 -64.05 -32.55 -15.53
CA ALA A 9 -62.72 -33.16 -15.48
C ALA A 9 -61.61 -32.28 -16.10
N VAL A 10 -61.96 -31.39 -17.04
CA VAL A 10 -60.98 -30.53 -17.72
C VAL A 10 -60.74 -29.23 -16.95
N ALA A 11 -61.74 -28.70 -16.23
CA ALA A 11 -61.59 -27.51 -15.40
C ALA A 11 -60.79 -27.76 -14.10
N GLY A 12 -60.85 -28.98 -13.54
CA GLY A 12 -60.07 -29.36 -12.35
C GLY A 12 -58.58 -29.56 -12.62
N LEU A 13 -58.20 -30.00 -13.83
CA LEU A 13 -56.80 -30.19 -14.20
C LEU A 13 -56.09 -28.87 -14.53
N SER A 14 -56.79 -27.91 -15.15
CA SER A 14 -56.21 -26.59 -15.45
C SER A 14 -56.03 -25.72 -14.20
N PHE A 15 -56.87 -25.88 -13.17
CA PHE A 15 -56.70 -25.15 -11.91
C PHE A 15 -55.56 -25.70 -11.04
N PHE A 16 -55.30 -27.02 -11.10
CA PHE A 16 -54.15 -27.64 -10.42
C PHE A 16 -52.82 -27.36 -11.13
N VAL A 17 -52.80 -27.22 -12.46
CA VAL A 17 -51.58 -26.86 -13.21
C VAL A 17 -51.26 -25.37 -13.07
N LEU A 18 -52.25 -24.48 -12.94
CA LEU A 18 -52.01 -23.06 -12.63
C LEU A 18 -51.61 -22.81 -11.16
N PHE A 19 -52.12 -23.58 -10.19
CA PHE A 19 -51.65 -23.47 -8.80
C PHE A 19 -50.28 -24.14 -8.58
N ALA A 20 -49.95 -25.21 -9.33
CA ALA A 20 -48.61 -25.81 -9.30
C ALA A 20 -47.55 -24.96 -10.02
N HIS A 21 -47.93 -24.13 -11.01
CA HIS A 21 -47.00 -23.20 -11.66
C HIS A 21 -46.83 -21.85 -10.94
N MET A 22 -47.67 -21.53 -9.95
CA MET A 22 -47.54 -20.32 -9.13
C MET A 22 -46.89 -20.57 -7.76
N HIS A 23 -46.43 -21.80 -7.46
CA HIS A 23 -45.75 -22.15 -6.20
C HIS A 23 -44.33 -22.70 -6.39
N MET A 24 -43.69 -22.38 -7.52
CA MET A 24 -42.23 -22.38 -7.60
C MET A 24 -41.70 -20.97 -7.28
N GLN A 25 -42.20 -20.37 -6.19
CA GLN A 25 -41.42 -19.38 -5.47
C GLN A 25 -40.21 -20.15 -4.94
N ALA A 26 -39.06 -19.99 -5.57
CA ALA A 26 -37.80 -20.48 -5.02
C ALA A 26 -37.72 -19.98 -3.57
N GLN A 27 -37.87 -20.90 -2.62
CA GLN A 27 -37.57 -20.61 -1.23
C GLN A 27 -36.09 -20.22 -1.17
N ALA A 28 -35.78 -19.16 -0.43
CA ALA A 28 -34.39 -18.81 -0.14
C ALA A 28 -33.72 -20.03 0.49
N THR A 29 -32.73 -20.61 -0.18
CA THR A 29 -32.00 -21.76 0.37
C THR A 29 -31.12 -21.23 1.50
N THR A 30 -31.22 -21.81 2.69
CA THR A 30 -30.23 -21.53 3.73
C THR A 30 -28.95 -22.29 3.41
N VAL A 31 -27.87 -21.55 3.19
CA VAL A 31 -26.53 -22.11 2.97
C VAL A 31 -25.74 -21.89 4.25
N GLU A 32 -25.29 -23.00 4.84
CA GLU A 32 -24.69 -23.02 6.17
C GLU A 32 -23.19 -23.38 6.11
N TYR A 33 -22.37 -22.67 6.88
CA TYR A 33 -20.93 -22.91 7.00
C TYR A 33 -20.48 -22.85 8.46
N ASP A 34 -19.55 -23.74 8.82
CA ASP A 34 -18.80 -23.69 10.08
C ASP A 34 -17.36 -23.27 9.83
N LEU A 35 -16.95 -22.15 10.43
CA LEU A 35 -15.61 -21.58 10.35
C LEU A 35 -14.96 -21.63 11.73
N THR A 36 -13.98 -22.51 11.91
CA THR A 36 -13.18 -22.59 13.13
C THR A 36 -11.90 -21.78 12.98
N ILE A 37 -11.77 -20.72 13.77
CA ILE A 37 -10.55 -19.92 13.87
C ILE A 37 -9.69 -20.46 15.01
N ALA A 38 -8.45 -20.86 14.71
CA ALA A 38 -7.54 -21.45 15.67
C ALA A 38 -6.09 -21.05 15.42
N GLN A 39 -5.28 -20.98 16.48
CA GLN A 39 -3.83 -20.85 16.35
C GLN A 39 -3.18 -22.20 16.06
N GLN A 40 -2.29 -22.24 15.08
CA GLN A 40 -1.58 -23.45 14.66
C GLN A 40 -0.14 -23.14 14.26
N GLU A 41 0.72 -24.16 14.28
CA GLU A 41 2.03 -24.09 13.64
C GLU A 41 1.87 -24.32 12.14
N PHE A 42 2.40 -23.42 11.33
CA PHE A 42 2.30 -23.49 9.87
C PHE A 42 3.62 -23.07 9.22
N ASN A 43 3.92 -23.65 8.06
CA ASN A 43 5.19 -23.45 7.38
C ASN A 43 4.96 -23.02 5.92
N ILE A 44 5.07 -21.72 5.66
CA ILE A 44 4.95 -21.11 4.33
C ILE A 44 6.33 -20.88 3.70
N THR A 45 7.32 -20.48 4.50
CA THR A 45 8.62 -19.97 4.02
C THR A 45 9.76 -20.98 4.16
N GLY A 46 9.50 -22.15 4.74
CA GLY A 46 10.50 -23.11 5.23
C GLY A 46 10.70 -23.05 6.75
N LYS A 47 10.18 -22.01 7.43
CA LYS A 47 10.20 -21.86 8.89
C LYS A 47 8.80 -22.07 9.46
N SER A 48 8.70 -22.87 10.52
CA SER A 48 7.46 -22.96 11.29
C SER A 48 7.23 -21.65 12.03
N SER A 49 6.02 -21.12 11.92
CA SER A 49 5.56 -19.95 12.65
C SER A 49 4.18 -20.24 13.23
N ARG A 50 3.87 -19.60 14.36
CA ARG A 50 2.54 -19.66 14.96
C ARG A 50 1.63 -18.70 14.21
N VAL A 51 0.68 -19.25 13.47
CA VAL A 51 -0.26 -18.51 12.62
C VAL A 51 -1.69 -18.68 13.14
N ILE A 52 -2.63 -17.95 12.53
CA ILE A 52 -4.06 -18.15 12.77
C ILE A 52 -4.68 -18.70 11.49
N THR A 53 -5.35 -19.85 11.59
CA THR A 53 -5.98 -20.52 10.45
C THR A 53 -7.50 -20.51 10.56
N ILE A 54 -8.17 -20.62 9.42
CA ILE A 54 -9.61 -20.84 9.32
C ILE A 54 -9.81 -22.25 8.77
N ASN A 55 -10.43 -23.13 9.54
CA ASN A 55 -10.58 -24.56 9.22
C ASN A 55 -9.24 -25.27 8.90
N GLY A 56 -8.14 -24.83 9.53
CA GLY A 56 -6.81 -25.40 9.31
C GLY A 56 -6.09 -24.91 8.04
N GLY A 57 -6.68 -23.95 7.31
CA GLY A 57 -6.10 -23.37 6.10
C GLY A 57 -5.76 -21.89 6.22
N ILE A 58 -4.77 -21.47 5.42
CA ILE A 58 -4.50 -20.09 5.03
C ILE A 58 -4.33 -20.10 3.50
N PRO A 59 -5.23 -19.47 2.73
CA PRO A 59 -6.46 -18.83 3.19
C PRO A 59 -7.50 -19.83 3.73
N GLY A 60 -8.54 -19.31 4.37
CA GLY A 60 -9.75 -20.05 4.70
C GLY A 60 -10.52 -20.55 3.47
N PRO A 61 -11.53 -21.40 3.66
CA PRO A 61 -12.31 -21.96 2.56
C PRO A 61 -13.03 -20.88 1.74
N THR A 62 -13.20 -21.12 0.44
CA THR A 62 -14.08 -20.29 -0.40
C THR A 62 -15.54 -20.57 -0.04
N LEU A 63 -16.26 -19.54 0.40
CA LEU A 63 -17.70 -19.60 0.61
C LEU A 63 -18.42 -19.37 -0.71
N ARG A 64 -19.43 -20.18 -1.00
CA ARG A 64 -20.20 -20.09 -2.25
C ARG A 64 -21.69 -19.96 -1.95
N PHE A 65 -22.30 -18.94 -2.53
CA PHE A 65 -23.72 -18.66 -2.41
C PHE A 65 -24.32 -18.43 -3.79
N THR A 66 -25.64 -18.49 -3.88
CA THR A 66 -26.43 -17.97 -5.00
C THR A 66 -27.21 -16.75 -4.52
N GLU A 67 -27.35 -15.74 -5.38
CA GLU A 67 -28.18 -14.57 -5.11
C GLU A 67 -29.62 -15.00 -4.73
N GLY A 68 -30.09 -14.54 -3.56
CA GLY A 68 -31.36 -14.92 -2.95
C GLY A 68 -31.25 -15.99 -1.87
N ASP A 69 -30.09 -16.60 -1.64
CA ASP A 69 -29.84 -17.49 -0.51
C ASP A 69 -29.89 -16.73 0.83
N LEU A 70 -30.09 -17.47 1.92
CA LEU A 70 -29.83 -17.00 3.28
C LEU A 70 -28.49 -17.57 3.75
N ALA A 71 -27.50 -16.71 3.98
CA ALA A 71 -26.23 -17.15 4.55
C ALA A 71 -26.38 -17.36 6.05
N ARG A 72 -25.96 -18.52 6.56
CA ARG A 72 -25.78 -18.79 7.99
C ARG A 72 -24.36 -19.27 8.22
N ILE A 73 -23.56 -18.49 8.96
CA ILE A 73 -22.14 -18.78 9.13
C ILE A 73 -21.80 -18.82 10.62
N HIS A 74 -21.44 -19.99 11.12
CA HIS A 74 -21.02 -20.23 12.49
C HIS A 74 -19.51 -20.02 12.61
N VAL A 75 -19.10 -18.98 13.31
CA VAL A 75 -17.69 -18.67 13.54
C VAL A 75 -17.30 -19.08 14.95
N HIS A 76 -16.51 -20.14 15.06
CA HIS A 76 -16.01 -20.68 16.33
C HIS A 76 -14.62 -20.12 16.62
N ASN A 77 -14.49 -19.37 17.71
CA ASN A 77 -13.20 -18.90 18.17
C ASN A 77 -12.58 -19.92 19.15
N LYS A 78 -11.57 -20.67 18.69
CA LYS A 78 -10.80 -21.61 19.52
C LYS A 78 -9.45 -21.04 19.98
N MET A 79 -9.20 -19.75 19.75
CA MET A 79 -8.01 -19.05 20.25
C MET A 79 -8.20 -18.59 21.69
N SER A 80 -7.11 -18.15 22.33
CA SER A 80 -7.13 -17.43 23.60
C SER A 80 -7.42 -15.94 23.46
N LEU A 81 -7.41 -15.41 22.23
CA LEU A 81 -7.67 -14.02 21.89
C LEU A 81 -9.10 -13.89 21.34
N GLU A 82 -9.65 -12.68 21.37
CA GLU A 82 -10.90 -12.39 20.65
C GLU A 82 -10.68 -12.33 19.13
N THR A 83 -11.76 -12.39 18.34
CA THR A 83 -11.70 -12.33 16.88
C THR A 83 -13.00 -11.75 16.31
N SER A 84 -13.00 -11.49 15.01
CA SER A 84 -14.17 -11.08 14.25
C SER A 84 -13.97 -11.50 12.79
N LEU A 85 -15.02 -11.48 11.98
CA LEU A 85 -14.91 -11.63 10.53
C LEU A 85 -15.81 -10.60 9.86
N HIS A 86 -15.22 -9.79 9.00
CA HIS A 86 -15.91 -8.87 8.10
C HIS A 86 -16.14 -9.52 6.74
N TRP A 87 -17.30 -9.26 6.13
CA TRP A 87 -17.72 -9.76 4.82
C TRP A 87 -17.48 -8.68 3.75
N HIS A 88 -16.22 -8.51 3.35
CA HIS A 88 -15.77 -7.41 2.50
C HIS A 88 -16.55 -7.29 1.20
N GLY A 89 -17.21 -6.14 1.03
CA GLY A 89 -18.03 -5.81 -0.14
C GLY A 89 -19.43 -6.44 -0.15
N VAL A 90 -19.80 -7.22 0.87
CA VAL A 90 -21.12 -7.84 0.99
C VAL A 90 -22.09 -6.91 1.73
N LEU A 91 -23.25 -6.64 1.14
CA LEU A 91 -24.31 -5.80 1.70
C LEU A 91 -25.09 -6.55 2.78
N VAL A 92 -24.60 -6.48 4.01
CA VAL A 92 -25.20 -7.11 5.19
C VAL A 92 -25.99 -6.11 6.04
N PRO A 93 -26.83 -6.55 7.00
CA PRO A 93 -27.28 -5.69 8.09
C PRO A 93 -26.09 -5.19 8.93
N PRO A 94 -26.14 -3.96 9.50
CA PRO A 94 -25.02 -3.42 10.26
C PRO A 94 -24.51 -4.36 11.36
N ASP A 95 -25.41 -4.98 12.14
CA ASP A 95 -25.04 -5.90 13.23
C ASP A 95 -24.39 -7.22 12.77
N MET A 96 -24.35 -7.47 11.46
CA MET A 96 -23.71 -8.62 10.83
C MET A 96 -22.44 -8.25 10.04
N ASP A 97 -22.03 -6.97 10.06
CA ASP A 97 -20.88 -6.45 9.33
C ASP A 97 -19.53 -6.94 9.89
N GLY A 98 -19.49 -7.26 11.18
CA GLY A 98 -18.34 -7.95 11.78
C GLY A 98 -17.17 -7.05 12.20
N VAL A 99 -17.37 -5.72 12.27
CA VAL A 99 -16.36 -4.78 12.78
C VAL A 99 -16.54 -4.61 14.30
N PRO A 100 -15.56 -5.06 15.12
CA PRO A 100 -15.66 -4.97 16.57
C PRO A 100 -15.76 -3.52 17.04
N ASP A 101 -16.56 -3.28 18.08
CA ASP A 101 -16.82 -1.98 18.69
C ASP A 101 -17.51 -0.93 17.78
N VAL A 102 -17.66 -1.19 16.48
CA VAL A 102 -18.45 -0.36 15.54
C VAL A 102 -19.86 -0.91 15.41
N SER A 103 -19.97 -2.06 14.77
CA SER A 103 -21.23 -2.63 14.33
C SER A 103 -21.54 -3.94 15.06
N PHE A 104 -20.52 -4.52 15.70
CA PHE A 104 -20.53 -5.89 16.20
C PHE A 104 -19.70 -6.02 17.50
N PRO A 105 -20.10 -6.83 18.51
CA PRO A 105 -19.24 -7.15 19.65
C PRO A 105 -18.23 -8.26 19.31
N PRO A 106 -16.95 -8.17 19.72
CA PRO A 106 -15.95 -9.17 19.34
C PRO A 106 -16.30 -10.60 19.81
N ILE A 107 -15.97 -11.60 18.99
CA ILE A 107 -16.16 -13.02 19.29
C ILE A 107 -15.11 -13.43 20.33
N LYS A 108 -15.55 -13.60 21.57
CA LYS A 108 -14.67 -13.95 22.69
C LYS A 108 -14.05 -15.34 22.53
N SER A 109 -12.90 -15.53 23.18
CA SER A 109 -12.23 -16.83 23.28
C SER A 109 -13.19 -17.93 23.74
N GLY A 110 -13.17 -19.07 23.04
CA GLY A 110 -13.99 -20.25 23.34
C GLY A 110 -15.47 -20.12 22.98
N THR A 111 -15.90 -19.00 22.37
CA THR A 111 -17.29 -18.77 22.01
C THR A 111 -17.54 -18.94 20.51
N THR A 112 -18.83 -18.98 20.14
CA THR A 112 -19.28 -19.02 18.75
C THR A 112 -20.24 -17.89 18.51
N PHE A 113 -20.09 -17.21 17.37
CA PHE A 113 -21.07 -16.27 16.88
C PHE A 113 -21.64 -16.77 15.55
N THR A 114 -22.94 -16.57 15.34
CA THR A 114 -23.62 -16.95 14.10
C THR A 114 -23.98 -15.68 13.33
N TYR A 115 -23.35 -15.48 12.19
CA TYR A 115 -23.76 -14.46 11.23
C TYR A 115 -24.91 -15.02 10.40
N GLU A 116 -26.00 -14.27 10.29
CA GLU A 116 -27.15 -14.66 9.47
C GLU A 116 -27.68 -13.45 8.71
N PHE A 117 -27.65 -13.51 7.37
CA PHE A 117 -28.12 -12.40 6.53
C PHE A 117 -28.52 -12.88 5.13
N PRO A 118 -29.46 -12.18 4.46
CA PRO A 118 -29.87 -12.52 3.10
C PRO A 118 -28.81 -12.08 2.09
N ILE A 119 -28.53 -12.95 1.12
CA ILE A 119 -27.66 -12.63 -0.02
C ILE A 119 -28.49 -11.91 -1.08
N ARG A 120 -28.23 -10.62 -1.28
CA ARG A 120 -28.98 -9.72 -2.18
C ARG A 120 -28.14 -9.14 -3.33
N GLN A 121 -27.00 -9.74 -3.59
CA GLN A 121 -26.07 -9.34 -4.66
C GLN A 121 -25.43 -10.58 -5.28
N SER A 122 -24.59 -10.38 -6.29
CA SER A 122 -23.73 -11.40 -6.91
C SER A 122 -22.33 -10.84 -7.14
N GLY A 123 -21.33 -11.69 -7.39
CA GLY A 123 -19.97 -11.27 -7.71
C GLY A 123 -18.88 -11.99 -6.91
N THR A 124 -17.67 -11.43 -6.96
CA THR A 124 -16.49 -11.91 -6.25
C THR A 124 -16.20 -10.99 -5.06
N TYR A 125 -16.17 -11.58 -3.87
CA TYR A 125 -15.96 -10.90 -2.59
C TYR A 125 -15.01 -11.71 -1.72
N TRP A 126 -14.78 -11.29 -0.49
CA TRP A 126 -13.90 -11.99 0.44
C TRP A 126 -14.29 -11.70 1.89
N TYR A 127 -13.67 -12.41 2.82
CA TYR A 127 -13.84 -12.17 4.25
C TYR A 127 -12.49 -12.16 4.93
N HIS A 128 -12.36 -11.35 5.98
CA HIS A 128 -11.12 -11.24 6.74
C HIS A 128 -11.39 -10.80 8.18
N SER A 129 -10.41 -10.98 9.07
CA SER A 129 -10.53 -10.48 10.44
C SER A 129 -10.46 -8.97 10.48
N HIS A 130 -11.37 -8.37 11.24
CA HIS A 130 -11.35 -6.94 11.58
C HIS A 130 -10.89 -6.73 13.04
N THR A 131 -10.13 -7.69 13.59
CA THR A 131 -9.61 -7.65 14.96
C THR A 131 -8.08 -7.63 14.95
N GLY A 132 -7.49 -6.50 15.35
CA GLY A 132 -6.04 -6.35 15.47
C GLY A 132 -5.32 -6.65 14.16
N LEU A 133 -4.19 -7.36 14.24
CA LEU A 133 -3.35 -7.71 13.08
C LEU A 133 -3.59 -9.16 12.59
N GLN A 134 -4.79 -9.70 12.85
CA GLN A 134 -5.10 -11.10 12.56
C GLN A 134 -5.20 -11.40 11.07
N GLU A 135 -5.55 -10.42 10.23
CA GLU A 135 -5.54 -10.56 8.78
C GLU A 135 -4.16 -10.97 8.26
N GLN A 136 -3.11 -10.19 8.57
CA GLN A 136 -1.72 -10.55 8.25
C GLN A 136 -1.32 -11.92 8.80
N SER A 137 -1.90 -12.31 9.94
CA SER A 137 -1.61 -13.59 10.61
C SER A 137 -2.28 -14.81 9.95
N GLY A 138 -3.13 -14.61 8.94
CA GLY A 138 -3.77 -15.69 8.17
C GLY A 138 -5.30 -15.73 8.18
N VAL A 139 -5.98 -14.78 8.83
CA VAL A 139 -7.45 -14.81 8.96
C VAL A 139 -8.13 -14.09 7.80
N TYR A 140 -8.17 -14.76 6.65
CA TYR A 140 -8.87 -14.28 5.44
C TYR A 140 -9.27 -15.44 4.52
N GLY A 141 -10.26 -15.24 3.65
CA GLY A 141 -10.72 -16.22 2.66
C GLY A 141 -11.69 -15.60 1.64
N SER A 142 -12.08 -16.39 0.63
CA SER A 142 -12.85 -15.86 -0.52
C SER A 142 -14.36 -16.11 -0.41
N ILE A 143 -15.15 -15.27 -1.07
CA ILE A 143 -16.59 -15.46 -1.25
C ILE A 143 -16.93 -15.35 -2.73
N VAL A 144 -17.69 -16.30 -3.26
CA VAL A 144 -18.24 -16.24 -4.62
C VAL A 144 -19.75 -16.33 -4.53
N ILE A 145 -20.43 -15.32 -5.08
CA ILE A 145 -21.89 -15.28 -5.11
C ILE A 145 -22.34 -15.35 -6.57
N GLU A 146 -22.95 -16.47 -6.95
CA GLU A 146 -23.44 -16.67 -8.30
C GLU A 146 -24.77 -15.91 -8.51
N PRO A 147 -24.97 -15.24 -9.66
CA PRO A 147 -26.23 -14.56 -9.95
C PRO A 147 -27.38 -15.57 -10.08
N ARG A 148 -28.59 -15.15 -9.69
CA ARG A 148 -29.77 -16.04 -9.76
C ARG A 148 -30.15 -16.41 -11.19
N GLN A 149 -29.92 -15.50 -12.15
CA GLN A 149 -30.10 -15.76 -13.57
C GLN A 149 -28.77 -16.20 -14.18
N ASN A 150 -28.77 -17.36 -14.87
CA ASN A 150 -27.58 -17.86 -15.54
C ASN A 150 -27.18 -16.92 -16.69
N GLY A 151 -26.02 -16.27 -16.55
CA GLY A 151 -25.32 -15.61 -17.66
C GLY A 151 -24.47 -16.61 -18.47
N PRO A 152 -23.79 -16.14 -19.53
CA PRO A 152 -22.78 -16.93 -20.23
C PRO A 152 -21.74 -17.44 -19.23
N LYS A 153 -21.52 -18.75 -19.20
CA LYS A 153 -20.52 -19.36 -18.31
C LYS A 153 -19.20 -19.50 -19.06
N PRO A 154 -18.06 -19.14 -18.43
CA PRO A 154 -16.75 -19.50 -18.94
C PRO A 154 -16.59 -21.02 -18.94
N ASP A 155 -15.63 -21.55 -19.69
CA ASP A 155 -15.34 -22.99 -19.69
C ASP A 155 -14.87 -23.44 -18.30
N ARG A 156 -14.10 -22.57 -17.62
CA ARG A 156 -13.66 -22.76 -16.22
C ARG A 156 -13.71 -21.47 -15.43
N ASP A 157 -13.87 -21.62 -14.11
CA ASP A 157 -13.94 -20.52 -13.16
C ASP A 157 -13.06 -20.81 -11.94
N TYR A 158 -12.00 -20.04 -11.77
CA TYR A 158 -11.04 -20.18 -10.67
C TYR A 158 -10.98 -18.91 -9.83
N VAL A 159 -10.86 -19.11 -8.52
CA VAL A 159 -10.56 -18.02 -7.58
C VAL A 159 -9.06 -17.93 -7.37
N VAL A 160 -8.52 -16.71 -7.42
CA VAL A 160 -7.11 -16.39 -7.15
C VAL A 160 -7.08 -15.32 -6.07
N LEU A 161 -6.91 -15.75 -4.82
CA LEU A 161 -6.73 -14.87 -3.67
C LEU A 161 -5.24 -14.60 -3.46
N LEU A 162 -4.86 -13.35 -3.69
CA LEU A 162 -3.51 -12.84 -3.50
C LEU A 162 -3.32 -12.44 -2.03
N SER A 163 -2.12 -12.64 -1.51
CA SER A 163 -1.74 -12.22 -0.17
C SER A 163 -0.23 -12.02 -0.06
N ASP A 164 0.17 -11.21 0.91
CA ASP A 164 1.54 -11.05 1.35
C ASP A 164 1.79 -11.80 2.67
N TRP A 165 3.01 -12.27 2.87
CA TRP A 165 3.38 -13.06 4.04
C TRP A 165 4.69 -12.58 4.63
N THR A 166 4.73 -12.44 5.96
CA THR A 166 5.96 -12.26 6.71
C THR A 166 6.08 -13.26 7.85
N ASP A 167 7.31 -13.71 8.11
CA ASP A 167 7.64 -14.56 9.26
C ASP A 167 7.75 -13.75 10.57
N GLU A 168 7.67 -12.42 10.50
CA GLU A 168 7.72 -11.55 11.67
C GLU A 168 6.35 -11.48 12.35
N ASP A 169 6.35 -11.40 13.69
CA ASP A 169 5.13 -11.08 14.43
C ASP A 169 4.60 -9.71 13.95
N PRO A 170 3.35 -9.59 13.50
CA PRO A 170 2.79 -8.33 13.03
C PRO A 170 2.88 -7.19 14.07
N HIS A 171 2.87 -7.50 15.38
CA HIS A 171 3.08 -6.50 16.42
C HIS A 171 4.53 -5.97 16.45
N GLU A 172 5.52 -6.79 16.10
CA GLU A 172 6.90 -6.35 15.89
C GLU A 172 7.05 -5.53 14.61
N VAL A 173 6.28 -5.86 13.57
CA VAL A 173 6.24 -5.08 12.32
C VAL A 173 5.78 -3.65 12.60
N ILE A 174 4.61 -3.47 13.23
CA ILE A 174 4.12 -2.12 13.55
C ILE A 174 5.03 -1.36 14.52
N ARG A 175 5.66 -2.05 15.50
CA ARG A 175 6.66 -1.41 16.37
C ARG A 175 7.88 -0.94 15.59
N THR A 176 8.34 -1.74 14.61
CA THR A 176 9.45 -1.39 13.72
C THR A 176 9.12 -0.20 12.82
N LEU A 177 7.86 -0.09 12.37
CA LEU A 177 7.38 1.05 11.58
C LEU A 177 7.30 2.32 12.43
N LYS A 178 6.73 2.25 13.64
CA LYS A 178 6.59 3.42 14.53
C LYS A 178 7.88 4.06 15.03
N ARG A 179 9.01 3.35 14.93
CA ARG A 179 10.35 3.87 15.26
C ARG A 179 11.10 4.47 14.06
N GLY A 180 10.47 4.58 12.88
CA GLY A 180 11.08 5.19 11.69
C GLY A 180 12.32 4.43 11.15
N SER A 181 12.26 3.10 11.13
CA SER A 181 13.42 2.26 10.77
C SER A 181 13.52 1.98 9.26
N GLU A 182 14.63 2.39 8.64
CA GLU A 182 14.99 2.12 7.22
C GLU A 182 15.14 0.64 6.84
N TRP A 183 15.08 -0.27 7.83
CA TRP A 183 15.33 -1.69 7.62
C TRP A 183 14.46 -2.34 6.54
N TYR A 184 13.17 -2.03 6.46
CA TYR A 184 12.30 -2.62 5.43
C TYR A 184 12.65 -2.10 4.03
N ALA A 185 12.98 -0.81 3.91
CA ALA A 185 13.46 -0.25 2.65
C ALA A 185 14.77 -0.93 2.20
N ILE A 186 15.69 -1.18 3.13
CA ILE A 186 16.91 -1.96 2.85
C ILE A 186 16.55 -3.37 2.39
N GLN A 187 15.67 -4.09 3.10
CA GLN A 187 15.36 -5.50 2.81
C GLN A 187 14.73 -5.72 1.43
N LYS A 188 13.98 -4.74 0.92
CA LYS A 188 13.39 -4.74 -0.43
C LYS A 188 14.30 -4.14 -1.49
N GLY A 189 15.36 -3.45 -1.08
CA GLY A 189 16.25 -2.72 -1.98
C GLY A 189 15.64 -1.42 -2.52
N SER A 190 14.65 -0.86 -1.81
CA SER A 190 14.02 0.45 -2.09
C SER A 190 14.69 1.61 -1.37
N GLY A 191 15.66 1.35 -0.48
CA GLY A 191 16.39 2.40 0.23
C GLY A 191 17.04 3.42 -0.71
N GLN A 192 16.95 4.70 -0.35
CA GLN A 192 17.50 5.80 -1.13
C GLN A 192 18.73 6.41 -0.48
N SER A 193 19.65 6.93 -1.29
CA SER A 193 20.93 7.47 -0.81
C SER A 193 21.50 8.54 -1.74
N ILE A 194 22.45 9.33 -1.23
CA ILE A 194 23.17 10.33 -2.02
C ILE A 194 23.93 9.68 -3.17
N LEU A 195 24.59 8.54 -2.93
CA LEU A 195 25.33 7.84 -3.97
C LEU A 195 24.40 7.26 -5.03
N GLY A 196 23.24 6.71 -4.63
CA GLY A 196 22.26 6.21 -5.58
C GLY A 196 21.66 7.32 -6.44
N ALA A 197 21.36 8.48 -5.84
CA ALA A 197 20.98 9.68 -6.58
C ALA A 197 22.08 10.12 -7.55
N ALA A 198 23.35 10.15 -7.13
CA ALA A 198 24.48 10.50 -7.99
C ALA A 198 24.63 9.54 -9.18
N ARG A 199 24.45 8.23 -8.95
CA ARG A 199 24.51 7.19 -9.99
C ARG A 199 23.48 7.42 -11.09
N LEU A 200 22.29 7.90 -10.74
CA LEU A 200 21.21 8.20 -11.69
C LEU A 200 21.28 9.63 -12.26
N GLY A 201 22.21 10.48 -11.79
CA GLY A 201 22.22 11.91 -12.14
C GLY A 201 21.10 12.73 -11.48
N MET A 202 20.50 12.22 -10.40
CA MET A 202 19.31 12.75 -9.73
C MET A 202 19.62 13.41 -8.37
N LEU A 203 20.85 13.89 -8.16
CA LEU A 203 21.21 14.62 -6.93
C LEU A 203 20.33 15.86 -6.71
N GLY A 204 19.95 16.53 -7.79
CA GLY A 204 19.03 17.67 -7.73
C GLY A 204 17.71 17.29 -7.07
N ASP A 205 17.09 16.19 -7.52
CA ASP A 205 15.84 15.71 -6.94
C ASP A 205 16.05 15.26 -5.49
N TYR A 206 17.11 14.51 -5.19
CA TYR A 206 17.42 14.13 -3.80
C TYR A 206 17.43 15.35 -2.84
N PHE A 207 18.16 16.42 -3.18
CA PHE A 207 18.21 17.62 -2.32
C PHE A 207 16.95 18.48 -2.38
N LYS A 208 16.19 18.45 -3.48
CA LYS A 208 14.85 19.05 -3.54
C LYS A 208 13.91 18.42 -2.50
N ARG A 209 13.90 17.09 -2.38
CA ARG A 209 13.13 16.37 -1.34
C ARG A 209 13.53 16.80 0.05
N GLU A 210 14.84 16.84 0.31
CA GLU A 210 15.38 17.26 1.61
C GLU A 210 14.93 18.70 1.93
N LEU A 211 14.99 19.62 0.96
CA LEU A 211 14.50 21.00 1.11
C LEU A 211 13.00 21.06 1.46
N GLN A 212 12.19 20.19 0.89
CA GLN A 212 10.76 20.06 1.22
C GLN A 212 10.49 19.38 2.57
N ARG A 213 11.54 18.89 3.24
CA ARG A 213 11.45 18.16 4.52
C ARG A 213 10.65 16.86 4.41
N MET A 214 10.75 16.21 3.26
CA MET A 214 10.11 14.94 3.00
C MET A 214 11.09 13.79 3.32
N SER A 215 10.56 12.71 3.90
CA SER A 215 11.27 11.44 4.03
C SER A 215 11.51 10.83 2.65
N ALA A 216 12.42 9.85 2.57
CA ALA A 216 12.58 9.06 1.36
C ALA A 216 11.25 8.43 0.93
N MET A 217 11.01 8.38 -0.38
CA MET A 217 9.80 7.77 -0.94
C MET A 217 9.95 6.25 -0.96
N ASP A 218 8.89 5.55 -0.61
CA ASP A 218 8.73 4.11 -0.83
C ASP A 218 7.33 3.87 -1.41
N ILE A 219 7.11 2.71 -2.03
CA ILE A 219 5.81 2.29 -2.57
C ILE A 219 5.07 1.36 -1.60
N ALA A 220 5.82 0.63 -0.78
CA ALA A 220 5.27 -0.26 0.25
C ALA A 220 5.99 0.00 1.58
N ASP A 221 5.32 -0.15 2.71
CA ASP A 221 5.98 0.11 4.01
C ASP A 221 6.81 -1.07 4.51
N ILE A 222 6.40 -2.28 4.13
CA ILE A 222 6.88 -3.52 4.73
C ILE A 222 7.63 -4.33 3.69
N ALA A 223 8.72 -4.96 4.11
CA ALA A 223 9.34 -6.01 3.35
C ALA A 223 8.65 -7.34 3.66
N TYR A 224 8.12 -8.04 2.67
CA TYR A 224 7.48 -9.34 2.86
C TYR A 224 8.40 -10.49 2.52
N ASP A 225 8.24 -11.61 3.21
CA ASP A 225 9.02 -12.83 2.98
C ASP A 225 8.53 -13.60 1.75
N ARG A 226 7.22 -13.61 1.49
CA ARG A 226 6.60 -14.24 0.31
C ARG A 226 5.37 -13.47 -0.15
N PHE A 227 5.07 -13.64 -1.44
CA PHE A 227 3.77 -13.32 -2.04
C PHE A 227 3.11 -14.63 -2.47
N LEU A 228 1.80 -14.75 -2.28
CA LEU A 228 1.08 -16.01 -2.39
C LEU A 228 -0.21 -15.85 -3.19
N ALA A 229 -0.48 -16.82 -4.06
CA ALA A 229 -1.77 -17.05 -4.69
C ALA A 229 -2.39 -18.31 -4.10
N ASN A 230 -3.56 -18.18 -3.45
CA ASN A 230 -4.24 -19.26 -2.72
C ASN A 230 -3.30 -19.97 -1.72
N GLY A 231 -2.50 -19.19 -0.98
CA GLY A 231 -1.57 -19.70 0.03
C GLY A 231 -0.29 -20.33 -0.53
N LYS A 232 -0.01 -20.19 -1.83
CA LYS A 232 1.17 -20.79 -2.48
C LYS A 232 1.95 -19.77 -3.32
N PRO A 233 3.29 -19.83 -3.36
CA PRO A 233 4.09 -19.01 -4.26
C PRO A 233 3.84 -19.33 -5.74
N GLU A 234 3.62 -20.61 -6.05
CA GLU A 234 3.22 -21.08 -7.38
C GLU A 234 1.96 -21.94 -7.27
N LEU A 235 0.97 -21.63 -8.10
CA LEU A 235 -0.27 -22.37 -8.28
C LEU A 235 -0.29 -22.98 -9.69
N ALA A 236 -0.82 -24.20 -9.82
CA ALA A 236 -1.09 -24.81 -11.12
C ALA A 236 -2.61 -24.88 -11.34
N LEU A 237 -3.08 -24.33 -12.46
CA LEU A 237 -4.48 -24.30 -12.85
C LEU A 237 -4.68 -25.16 -14.11
N SER A 238 -5.54 -26.17 -13.99
CA SER A 238 -5.87 -27.06 -15.11
C SER A 238 -6.69 -26.31 -16.16
N ALA A 239 -6.31 -26.45 -17.42
CA ALA A 239 -6.93 -25.82 -18.56
C ALA A 239 -6.68 -26.63 -19.83
N GLU A 240 -7.69 -26.74 -20.69
CA GLU A 240 -7.54 -27.30 -22.03
C GLU A 240 -7.21 -26.20 -23.05
N PRO A 241 -6.51 -26.54 -24.15
CA PRO A 241 -6.26 -25.60 -25.25
C PRO A 241 -7.53 -24.91 -25.76
N ASN A 242 -7.46 -23.59 -25.93
CA ASN A 242 -8.55 -22.74 -26.42
C ASN A 242 -9.77 -22.61 -25.48
N GLU A 243 -9.68 -23.04 -24.22
CA GLU A 243 -10.67 -22.68 -23.21
C GLU A 243 -10.60 -21.17 -22.87
N THR A 244 -11.76 -20.56 -22.64
CA THR A 244 -11.86 -19.26 -21.97
C THR A 244 -12.03 -19.49 -20.48
N ILE A 245 -11.08 -19.00 -19.69
CA ILE A 245 -11.07 -19.15 -18.24
C ILE A 245 -11.41 -17.81 -17.60
N ARG A 246 -12.34 -17.83 -16.63
CA ARG A 246 -12.51 -16.72 -15.69
C ARG A 246 -11.60 -16.91 -14.49
N LEU A 247 -10.81 -15.88 -14.20
CA LEU A 247 -10.07 -15.75 -12.95
C LEU A 247 -10.76 -14.67 -12.11
N ARG A 248 -11.23 -15.07 -10.93
CA ARG A 248 -11.81 -14.21 -9.90
C ARG A 248 -10.69 -13.80 -8.95
N ILE A 249 -10.12 -12.63 -9.19
CA ILE A 249 -8.94 -12.15 -8.49
C ILE A 249 -9.39 -11.32 -7.30
N ILE A 250 -8.79 -11.60 -6.16
CA ILE A 250 -9.00 -10.86 -4.91
C ILE A 250 -7.62 -10.48 -4.40
N ASP A 251 -7.38 -9.20 -4.17
CA ASP A 251 -6.20 -8.78 -3.42
C ASP A 251 -6.53 -8.75 -1.92
N GLY A 252 -6.24 -9.85 -1.22
CA GLY A 252 -6.44 -9.97 0.23
C GLY A 252 -5.15 -9.76 1.02
N SER A 253 -4.23 -8.97 0.48
CA SER A 253 -2.95 -8.64 1.12
C SER A 253 -3.11 -7.64 2.25
N SER A 254 -2.16 -7.59 3.17
CA SER A 254 -2.22 -6.59 4.25
C SER A 254 -1.72 -5.22 3.82
N THR A 255 -0.71 -5.14 2.92
CA THR A 255 -0.29 -3.84 2.35
C THR A 255 0.15 -3.87 0.89
N THR A 256 0.28 -5.05 0.28
CA THR A 256 0.85 -5.18 -1.06
C THR A 256 -0.18 -4.99 -2.16
N TYR A 257 0.08 -4.05 -3.08
CA TYR A 257 -0.58 -3.95 -4.37
C TYR A 257 0.11 -4.86 -5.40
N PHE A 258 -0.61 -5.32 -6.43
CA PHE A 258 -0.01 -6.16 -7.49
C PHE A 258 -0.23 -5.64 -8.91
N HIS A 259 0.84 -5.62 -9.71
CA HIS A 259 0.71 -5.60 -11.16
C HIS A 259 0.36 -7.01 -11.65
N LEU A 260 -0.78 -7.11 -12.33
CA LEU A 260 -1.29 -8.35 -12.89
C LEU A 260 -0.94 -8.44 -14.38
N GLU A 261 -0.46 -9.60 -14.83
CA GLU A 261 -0.13 -9.85 -16.23
C GLU A 261 -0.34 -11.32 -16.60
N PHE A 262 -0.77 -11.59 -17.83
CA PHE A 262 -0.89 -12.94 -18.37
C PHE A 262 -0.02 -13.13 -19.61
N ALA A 263 0.89 -14.11 -19.56
CA ALA A 263 1.82 -14.40 -20.64
C ALA A 263 1.15 -14.88 -21.93
N GLY A 264 -0.09 -15.40 -21.84
CA GLY A 264 -0.83 -15.92 -22.99
C GLY A 264 -1.54 -14.86 -23.82
N GLY A 265 -1.54 -13.59 -23.41
CA GLY A 265 -2.17 -12.48 -24.13
C GLY A 265 -2.96 -11.53 -23.22
N PRO A 266 -3.75 -10.60 -23.81
CA PRO A 266 -4.49 -9.62 -23.04
C PRO A 266 -5.54 -10.28 -22.14
N MET A 267 -5.69 -9.73 -20.94
CA MET A 267 -6.75 -10.07 -19.99
C MET A 267 -7.97 -9.20 -20.29
N THR A 268 -9.15 -9.79 -20.32
CA THR A 268 -10.40 -9.02 -20.48
C THR A 268 -11.08 -8.85 -19.12
N ILE A 269 -11.04 -7.66 -18.54
CA ILE A 269 -11.75 -7.35 -17.29
C ILE A 269 -13.26 -7.29 -17.58
N VAL A 270 -14.05 -8.03 -16.80
CA VAL A 270 -15.52 -8.11 -16.95
C VAL A 270 -16.28 -7.76 -15.67
N ALA A 271 -15.62 -7.77 -14.51
CA ALA A 271 -16.17 -7.22 -13.28
C ALA A 271 -15.08 -6.56 -12.42
N ALA A 272 -15.48 -5.57 -11.63
CA ALA A 272 -14.67 -4.93 -10.60
C ALA A 272 -15.48 -4.82 -9.31
N ASP A 273 -14.91 -5.21 -8.17
CA ASP A 273 -15.57 -5.21 -6.85
C ASP A 273 -16.93 -5.94 -6.86
N GLY A 274 -16.98 -7.07 -7.57
CA GLY A 274 -18.21 -7.86 -7.75
C GLY A 274 -19.26 -7.25 -8.69
N GLN A 275 -19.03 -6.04 -9.24
CA GLN A 275 -19.94 -5.37 -10.16
C GLN A 275 -19.52 -5.56 -11.63
N ASN A 276 -20.47 -5.95 -12.49
CA ASN A 276 -20.19 -6.13 -13.91
C ASN A 276 -19.86 -4.80 -14.60
N VAL A 277 -18.78 -4.79 -15.36
CA VAL A 277 -18.32 -3.65 -16.18
C VAL A 277 -18.39 -4.00 -17.67
N GLU A 278 -18.43 -2.96 -18.52
CA GLU A 278 -18.22 -3.16 -19.95
C GLU A 278 -16.83 -3.79 -20.16
N PRO A 279 -16.69 -4.86 -20.97
CA PRO A 279 -15.42 -5.56 -21.11
C PRO A 279 -14.28 -4.67 -21.63
N ILE A 280 -13.18 -4.59 -20.88
CA ILE A 280 -11.96 -3.88 -21.30
C ILE A 280 -10.78 -4.84 -21.37
N LYS A 281 -9.92 -4.65 -22.37
CA LYS A 281 -8.72 -5.47 -22.57
C LYS A 281 -7.49 -4.75 -22.04
N GLU A 282 -6.78 -5.39 -21.12
CA GLU A 282 -5.52 -4.89 -20.57
C GLU A 282 -4.45 -5.97 -20.67
N ASN A 283 -3.24 -5.58 -21.08
CA ASN A 283 -2.09 -6.46 -20.99
C ASN A 283 -1.56 -6.52 -19.55
N ARG A 284 -1.65 -5.39 -18.84
CA ARG A 284 -1.19 -5.21 -17.47
C ARG A 284 -2.04 -4.15 -16.80
N PHE A 285 -2.38 -4.35 -15.53
CA PHE A 285 -3.01 -3.33 -14.69
C PHE A 285 -2.62 -3.54 -13.23
N LEU A 286 -2.73 -2.49 -12.42
CA LEU A 286 -2.52 -2.55 -10.98
C LEU A 286 -3.84 -2.89 -10.27
N VAL A 287 -3.81 -3.84 -9.35
CA VAL A 287 -4.88 -4.09 -8.38
C VAL A 287 -4.43 -3.55 -7.02
N GLY A 288 -5.30 -2.79 -6.36
CA GLY A 288 -5.07 -2.33 -5.00
C GLY A 288 -5.58 -3.31 -3.95
N VAL A 289 -5.04 -3.17 -2.73
CA VAL A 289 -5.47 -3.98 -1.58
C VAL A 289 -6.99 -3.89 -1.42
N ALA A 290 -7.61 -5.04 -1.21
CA ALA A 290 -9.04 -5.23 -1.03
C ALA A 290 -9.93 -4.95 -2.25
N GLU A 291 -9.35 -4.74 -3.43
CA GLU A 291 -10.09 -4.75 -4.69
C GLU A 291 -10.31 -6.18 -5.20
N THR A 292 -11.39 -6.36 -5.97
CA THR A 292 -11.61 -7.62 -6.71
C THR A 292 -11.80 -7.35 -8.19
N TYR A 293 -11.30 -8.25 -9.03
CA TYR A 293 -11.49 -8.19 -10.48
C TYR A 293 -11.80 -9.58 -11.03
N ASP A 294 -12.84 -9.68 -11.84
CA ASP A 294 -13.05 -10.87 -12.66
C ASP A 294 -12.48 -10.60 -14.05
N ILE A 295 -11.54 -11.43 -14.48
CA ILE A 295 -10.93 -11.35 -15.81
C ILE A 295 -11.19 -12.63 -16.60
N LEU A 296 -11.31 -12.49 -17.93
CA LEU A 296 -11.31 -13.59 -18.87
C LEU A 296 -9.95 -13.67 -19.56
N VAL A 297 -9.38 -14.87 -19.58
CA VAL A 297 -8.16 -15.19 -20.32
C VAL A 297 -8.42 -16.34 -21.29
N GLN A 298 -7.89 -16.21 -22.49
CA GLN A 298 -7.96 -17.24 -23.52
C GLN A 298 -6.71 -18.12 -23.42
N VAL A 299 -6.89 -19.41 -23.19
CA VAL A 299 -5.78 -20.37 -23.08
C VAL A 299 -5.21 -20.64 -24.48
N PRO A 300 -3.91 -20.40 -24.72
CA PRO A 300 -3.32 -20.67 -26.03
C PRO A 300 -3.30 -22.17 -26.39
N ALA A 301 -3.12 -22.47 -27.68
CA ALA A 301 -3.26 -23.84 -28.19
C ALA A 301 -2.26 -24.87 -27.62
N PHE A 302 -1.08 -24.42 -27.16
CA PHE A 302 -0.03 -25.28 -26.61
C PHE A 302 0.77 -24.55 -25.52
N GLY A 303 1.13 -25.27 -24.45
CA GLY A 303 1.98 -24.77 -23.37
C GLY A 303 1.22 -24.40 -22.10
N ALA A 304 1.99 -24.08 -21.05
CA ALA A 304 1.49 -23.54 -19.79
C ALA A 304 1.94 -22.08 -19.66
N TYR A 305 1.00 -21.15 -19.50
CA TYR A 305 1.24 -19.71 -19.49
C TYR A 305 1.10 -19.16 -18.08
N GLU A 306 2.01 -18.27 -17.71
CA GLU A 306 2.00 -17.65 -16.40
C GLU A 306 0.98 -16.50 -16.34
N PHE A 307 0.07 -16.58 -15.39
CA PHE A 307 -0.58 -15.42 -14.80
C PHE A 307 0.25 -14.99 -13.59
N ARG A 308 0.87 -13.81 -13.65
CA ARG A 308 1.78 -13.31 -12.62
C ARG A 308 1.16 -12.13 -11.89
N ALA A 309 1.23 -12.15 -10.57
CA ALA A 309 0.96 -11.01 -9.71
C ALA A 309 2.28 -10.52 -9.11
N THR A 310 2.78 -9.39 -9.61
CA THR A 310 4.07 -8.81 -9.20
C THR A 310 3.82 -7.69 -8.20
N ALA A 311 4.44 -7.77 -7.02
CA ALA A 311 4.33 -6.75 -5.98
C ALA A 311 4.70 -5.38 -6.57
N HIS A 312 3.91 -4.37 -6.23
CA HIS A 312 4.01 -3.03 -6.81
C HIS A 312 5.41 -2.43 -6.64
N ASP A 313 6.04 -2.62 -5.49
CA ASP A 313 7.42 -2.20 -5.21
C ASP A 313 8.52 -2.97 -6.00
N GLY A 314 8.14 -4.01 -6.75
CA GLY A 314 9.06 -4.88 -7.50
C GLY A 314 9.88 -5.83 -6.61
N SER A 315 9.50 -5.98 -5.35
CA SER A 315 10.24 -6.82 -4.39
C SER A 315 10.05 -8.31 -4.64
N GLY A 316 8.94 -8.73 -5.27
CA GLY A 316 8.64 -10.11 -5.64
C GLY A 316 7.34 -10.34 -6.38
N TYR A 317 6.95 -11.60 -6.55
CA TYR A 317 5.73 -12.00 -7.25
C TYR A 317 5.25 -13.39 -6.82
N THR A 318 3.99 -13.70 -7.16
CA THR A 318 3.42 -15.05 -7.16
C THR A 318 2.87 -15.40 -8.54
N SER A 319 2.81 -16.69 -8.87
CA SER A 319 2.49 -17.17 -10.21
C SER A 319 1.38 -18.22 -10.19
N ALA A 320 0.40 -18.10 -11.08
CA ALA A 320 -0.52 -19.17 -11.44
C ALA A 320 -0.22 -19.65 -12.87
N TRP A 321 0.17 -20.91 -13.02
CA TRP A 321 0.46 -21.53 -14.31
C TRP A 321 -0.80 -22.15 -14.89
N ILE A 322 -1.25 -21.65 -16.04
CA ILE A 322 -2.50 -22.05 -16.69
C ILE A 322 -2.17 -22.91 -17.91
N GLY A 323 -2.70 -24.14 -17.96
CA GLY A 323 -2.47 -25.09 -19.06
C GLY A 323 -1.38 -26.12 -18.74
N SER A 324 -0.88 -26.79 -19.77
CA SER A 324 0.07 -27.89 -19.62
C SER A 324 1.17 -27.88 -20.71
N GLY A 325 2.34 -28.42 -20.38
CA GLY A 325 3.49 -28.49 -21.29
C GLY A 325 4.56 -27.44 -21.00
N LYS A 326 5.19 -26.91 -22.06
CA LYS A 326 6.29 -25.93 -21.94
C LYS A 326 5.80 -24.66 -21.22
N ARG A 327 6.54 -24.20 -20.22
CA ARG A 327 6.23 -22.98 -19.47
C ARG A 327 6.59 -21.72 -20.25
N HIS A 328 5.68 -20.76 -20.27
CA HIS A 328 5.81 -19.43 -20.86
C HIS A 328 5.64 -18.37 -19.76
N PRO A 329 6.74 -17.81 -19.23
CA PRO A 329 6.67 -16.82 -18.15
C PRO A 329 6.15 -15.47 -18.65
N ALA A 330 5.52 -14.71 -17.75
CA ALA A 330 5.14 -13.34 -17.99
C ALA A 330 6.39 -12.43 -18.06
N PRO A 331 6.36 -11.33 -18.82
CA PRO A 331 7.39 -10.30 -18.80
C PRO A 331 7.66 -9.76 -17.39
N ASP A 332 8.87 -9.27 -17.16
CA ASP A 332 9.19 -8.60 -15.91
C ASP A 332 8.60 -7.19 -15.89
N VAL A 333 8.15 -6.76 -14.70
CA VAL A 333 7.73 -5.38 -14.46
C VAL A 333 8.97 -4.56 -14.11
N PRO A 334 9.25 -3.44 -14.81
CA PRO A 334 10.33 -2.55 -14.44
C PRO A 334 10.20 -2.05 -12.99
N LYS A 335 11.32 -1.81 -12.32
CA LYS A 335 11.29 -1.30 -10.95
C LYS A 335 10.90 0.18 -10.91
N PRO A 336 10.26 0.64 -9.84
CA PRO A 336 9.87 2.04 -9.71
C PRO A 336 11.09 2.95 -9.54
N ASN A 337 11.07 4.12 -10.19
CA ASN A 337 12.04 5.18 -9.94
C ASN A 337 11.65 5.97 -8.68
N LEU A 338 12.25 5.60 -7.54
CA LEU A 338 11.97 6.23 -6.25
C LEU A 338 12.68 7.58 -6.03
N TYR A 339 13.61 7.97 -6.91
CA TYR A 339 14.34 9.24 -6.81
C TYR A 339 13.62 10.39 -7.53
N HIS A 340 12.64 10.08 -8.38
CA HIS A 340 11.94 11.07 -9.17
C HIS A 340 10.93 11.84 -8.33
N ILE A 341 11.09 13.16 -8.23
CA ILE A 341 10.14 14.03 -7.54
C ILE A 341 9.24 14.72 -8.56
N MET A 342 7.96 14.83 -8.23
CA MET A 342 6.97 15.48 -9.07
C MET A 342 6.93 16.98 -8.78
N GLY A 343 7.17 17.79 -9.82
CA GLY A 343 6.96 19.24 -9.79
C GLY A 343 8.15 20.09 -9.34
N ASP A 344 8.01 21.40 -9.57
CA ASP A 344 8.96 22.40 -9.11
C ASP A 344 8.62 22.86 -7.68
N ILE A 345 9.66 23.27 -6.94
CA ILE A 345 9.53 23.76 -5.57
C ILE A 345 9.51 25.28 -5.57
N SER A 346 8.51 25.86 -4.90
CA SER A 346 8.41 27.29 -4.63
C SER A 346 8.92 27.66 -3.24
N LEU A 347 9.33 28.92 -3.05
CA LEU A 347 9.69 29.46 -1.73
C LEU A 347 8.54 29.32 -0.71
N LYS A 348 7.28 29.41 -1.17
CA LYS A 348 6.10 29.22 -0.32
C LYS A 348 6.03 27.79 0.24
N GLN A 349 6.34 26.78 -0.57
CA GLN A 349 6.40 25.38 -0.13
C GLN A 349 7.57 25.15 0.83
N ILE A 350 8.76 25.68 0.52
CA ILE A 350 9.96 25.53 1.38
C ILE A 350 9.71 26.07 2.78
N PHE A 351 9.10 27.25 2.90
CA PHE A 351 8.84 27.90 4.19
C PHE A 351 7.43 27.64 4.74
N SER A 352 6.71 26.64 4.21
CA SER A 352 5.43 26.21 4.78
C SER A 352 5.61 25.76 6.24
N LEU A 353 4.63 26.08 7.09
CA LEU A 353 4.61 25.62 8.48
C LEU A 353 3.93 24.26 8.65
N THR A 354 3.35 23.71 7.58
CA THR A 354 2.67 22.41 7.61
C THR A 354 3.19 21.49 6.48
N PRO A 355 3.21 20.17 6.71
CA PRO A 355 3.53 19.20 5.66
C PRO A 355 2.65 19.36 4.42
N ALA A 356 1.33 19.51 4.60
CA ALA A 356 0.40 19.72 3.49
C ALA A 356 0.77 20.95 2.64
N GLY A 357 1.22 22.04 3.26
CA GLY A 357 1.64 23.23 2.52
C GLY A 357 3.00 23.07 1.82
N SER A 358 3.94 22.25 2.34
CA SER A 358 5.18 21.94 1.63
C SER A 358 4.95 21.03 0.43
N MET A 359 3.87 20.23 0.48
CA MET A 359 3.37 19.44 -0.64
C MET A 359 2.56 20.25 -1.65
N GLY A 360 2.29 21.54 -1.40
CA GLY A 360 1.52 22.43 -2.30
C GLY A 360 0.00 22.37 -2.15
N MET A 361 -0.51 21.56 -1.21
CA MET A 361 -1.94 21.37 -0.95
C MET A 361 -2.40 21.96 0.41
N PRO A 362 -2.24 23.26 0.68
CA PRO A 362 -2.59 23.82 1.99
C PRO A 362 -4.11 23.78 2.26
N ASP A 363 -4.50 23.71 3.53
CA ASP A 363 -5.90 23.55 3.95
C ASP A 363 -6.88 24.59 3.39
N HIS A 364 -6.42 25.83 3.22
CA HIS A 364 -7.27 26.89 2.71
C HIS A 364 -7.63 26.69 1.23
N GLU A 365 -6.76 26.08 0.42
CA GLU A 365 -7.04 25.79 -0.99
C GLU A 365 -7.97 24.58 -1.16
N ILE A 366 -7.81 23.55 -0.32
CA ILE A 366 -8.76 22.42 -0.28
C ILE A 366 -10.15 22.90 0.14
N LYS A 367 -10.24 23.74 1.18
CA LYS A 367 -11.51 24.34 1.61
C LYS A 367 -12.15 25.22 0.52
N ALA A 368 -11.33 25.83 -0.33
CA ALA A 368 -11.79 26.62 -1.48
C ALA A 368 -12.21 25.76 -2.68
N GLY A 369 -12.07 24.43 -2.60
CA GLY A 369 -12.47 23.50 -3.67
C GLY A 369 -11.49 23.41 -4.83
N LYS A 370 -10.25 23.90 -4.69
CA LYS A 370 -9.24 23.89 -5.76
C LYS A 370 -8.91 22.48 -6.25
N PHE A 371 -9.09 21.48 -5.39
CA PHE A 371 -8.72 20.08 -5.64
C PHE A 371 -9.93 19.17 -5.87
N ASP A 372 -11.13 19.70 -6.07
CA ASP A 372 -12.35 18.86 -6.10
C ASP A 372 -12.49 17.98 -7.36
N GLN A 373 -11.60 18.14 -8.34
CA GLN A 373 -11.68 17.40 -9.60
C GLN A 373 -11.05 16.01 -9.47
N PRO A 374 -11.74 14.93 -9.92
CA PRO A 374 -11.17 13.59 -9.93
C PRO A 374 -9.90 13.51 -10.78
N GLY A 375 -8.91 12.75 -10.32
CA GLY A 375 -7.62 12.58 -10.97
C GLY A 375 -6.72 13.83 -10.94
N MET A 376 -7.15 14.92 -10.30
CA MET A 376 -6.34 16.13 -10.19
C MET A 376 -5.13 15.85 -9.31
N MET A 377 -3.94 16.08 -9.88
CA MET A 377 -2.68 16.06 -9.13
C MET A 377 -2.22 17.47 -8.81
N ASP A 378 -1.62 17.68 -7.63
CA ASP A 378 -0.95 18.95 -7.31
C ASP A 378 0.37 19.06 -8.07
N MET A 379 0.26 19.39 -9.35
CA MET A 379 1.39 19.64 -10.23
C MET A 379 1.55 21.14 -10.32
N GLY A 380 2.39 21.71 -9.45
CA GLY A 380 2.89 23.07 -9.64
C GLY A 380 3.34 23.24 -11.10
N SER A 381 2.59 24.05 -11.85
CA SER A 381 2.89 24.53 -13.21
C SER A 381 3.29 23.50 -14.28
N MET A 382 2.55 22.39 -14.43
CA MET A 382 2.50 21.71 -15.73
C MET A 382 1.16 22.02 -16.37
N ASP A 383 1.19 22.92 -17.35
CA ASP A 383 0.11 23.14 -18.30
C ASP A 383 -0.14 21.83 -19.07
N MET A 384 -1.09 21.03 -18.58
CA MET A 384 -1.57 19.81 -19.23
C MET A 384 -2.47 20.11 -20.45
N GLY A 385 -2.59 21.39 -20.86
CA GLY A 385 -3.35 21.82 -22.02
C GLY A 385 -2.77 21.41 -23.39
N ASN A 386 -1.58 20.81 -23.44
CA ASN A 386 -0.86 20.54 -24.70
C ASN A 386 -0.54 19.07 -25.02
N MET A 387 -1.21 18.10 -24.38
CA MET A 387 -1.16 16.68 -24.78
C MET A 387 -2.47 16.14 -25.35
N GLN A 388 -3.31 17.01 -25.94
CA GLN A 388 -4.35 16.60 -26.88
C GLN A 388 -3.92 17.00 -28.29
N GLY A 389 -3.08 16.19 -28.93
CA GLY A 389 -2.60 16.52 -30.27
C GLY A 389 -1.76 15.47 -31.01
N MET A 390 -1.71 14.22 -30.56
CA MET A 390 -1.01 13.15 -31.30
C MET A 390 -1.77 11.82 -31.31
N GLU A 391 -3.04 11.87 -31.71
CA GLU A 391 -3.71 10.70 -32.31
C GLU A 391 -4.57 11.15 -33.50
N SER A 392 -3.91 11.51 -34.61
CA SER A 392 -4.41 11.21 -35.95
C SER A 392 -3.29 11.55 -36.93
N MET A 393 -2.87 10.60 -37.75
CA MET A 393 -2.64 10.74 -39.19
C MET A 393 -1.88 9.51 -39.67
N ASN A 394 -2.61 8.54 -40.21
CA ASN A 394 -2.04 7.52 -41.07
C ASN A 394 -2.43 7.85 -42.53
N ASN A 395 -1.40 7.91 -43.37
CA ASN A 395 -1.37 7.81 -44.83
C ASN A 395 -2.00 8.88 -45.75
N SER A 396 -1.20 9.14 -46.80
CA SER A 396 -1.49 9.68 -48.14
C SER A 396 -1.63 11.20 -48.35
N ALA A 397 -0.55 11.83 -48.87
CA ALA A 397 -0.55 12.64 -50.10
C ALA A 397 0.83 13.31 -50.32
N ASP A 398 1.25 13.38 -51.59
CA ASP A 398 2.49 14.01 -52.10
C ASP A 398 2.75 15.46 -51.62
N PRO A 399 4.02 15.93 -51.59
CA PRO A 399 4.35 17.27 -51.14
C PRO A 399 4.14 18.32 -52.26
N PRO A 400 3.50 19.47 -52.00
CA PRO A 400 3.60 20.62 -52.88
C PRO A 400 4.89 21.40 -52.63
N LYS A 401 5.49 21.84 -53.73
CA LYS A 401 6.71 22.64 -53.81
C LYS A 401 6.45 24.15 -53.63
N MET A 402 7.53 24.86 -53.26
CA MET A 402 7.88 26.28 -53.49
C MET A 402 7.30 27.28 -52.47
N GLU A 403 8.01 28.32 -52.00
CA GLU A 403 9.11 29.08 -52.63
C GLU A 403 10.01 29.80 -51.59
N MET A 404 11.26 30.05 -51.95
CA MET A 404 12.35 30.61 -51.13
C MET A 404 12.55 32.14 -51.29
N HIS A 405 13.04 32.78 -50.23
CA HIS A 405 14.02 33.88 -50.26
C HIS A 405 14.96 33.65 -49.06
N GLY A 406 16.28 33.69 -49.11
CA GLY A 406 17.28 33.91 -50.15
C GLY A 406 18.61 34.09 -49.41
N MET A 407 19.70 33.51 -49.90
CA MET A 407 21.07 34.08 -49.99
C MET A 407 22.09 32.99 -50.37
N ASP A 408 22.86 33.35 -51.40
CA ASP A 408 23.97 32.66 -52.07
C ASP A 408 25.09 32.19 -51.10
N HIS A 409 25.92 31.17 -51.39
CA HIS A 409 26.91 31.14 -52.48
C HIS A 409 27.33 29.71 -52.92
N THR A 410 27.15 29.45 -54.22
CA THR A 410 27.99 28.83 -55.28
C THR A 410 29.13 27.80 -55.01
N PRO A 411 29.45 26.95 -56.03
CA PRO A 411 29.73 25.51 -55.86
C PRO A 411 31.06 25.02 -56.51
N THR A 412 31.40 23.74 -56.33
CA THR A 412 32.16 22.97 -57.34
C THR A 412 31.74 21.51 -57.40
N ALA A 413 31.57 21.03 -58.64
CA ALA A 413 31.13 19.71 -59.06
C ALA A 413 32.31 18.85 -59.52
N GLY A 414 32.09 17.53 -59.65
CA GLY A 414 32.93 16.65 -60.48
C GLY A 414 32.63 15.17 -60.33
N ALA A 415 32.02 14.56 -61.34
CA ALA A 415 31.70 13.15 -61.48
C ALA A 415 32.81 12.34 -62.21
N GLY A 416 32.72 11.00 -62.18
CA GLY A 416 33.43 10.03 -63.03
C GLY A 416 33.96 8.85 -62.19
N ASP A 417 33.35 7.66 -62.16
CA ASP A 417 33.26 6.56 -63.15
C ASP A 417 34.55 5.71 -63.34
N THR A 418 34.34 4.39 -63.49
CA THR A 418 35.19 3.30 -64.03
C THR A 418 36.01 2.35 -63.10
N SER A 419 35.42 1.15 -62.89
CA SER A 419 35.88 -0.21 -63.30
C SER A 419 37.16 -0.92 -62.80
N HIS A 420 36.93 -2.20 -62.42
CA HIS A 420 37.67 -3.48 -62.68
C HIS A 420 38.93 -3.93 -61.89
N ASP A 421 38.71 -4.94 -61.04
CA ASP A 421 39.10 -6.38 -61.16
C ASP A 421 40.54 -6.93 -60.91
N VAL A 422 40.55 -7.96 -60.04
CA VAL A 422 41.42 -9.15 -59.79
C VAL A 422 42.96 -9.09 -59.69
N GLY A 423 43.51 -9.74 -58.64
CA GLY A 423 44.77 -10.50 -58.75
C GLY A 423 45.58 -10.76 -57.47
N MET A 424 45.29 -11.85 -56.75
CA MET A 424 46.15 -12.58 -55.77
C MET A 424 47.53 -12.97 -56.36
N PRO A 425 48.63 -13.33 -55.61
CA PRO A 425 48.61 -14.35 -54.53
C PRO A 425 49.67 -14.32 -53.38
N MET A 426 49.27 -14.95 -52.27
CA MET A 426 49.93 -15.91 -51.36
C MET A 426 51.45 -15.82 -51.03
N GLN A 427 51.76 -15.83 -49.72
CA GLN A 427 52.66 -16.86 -49.14
C GLN A 427 52.42 -17.08 -47.63
N GLN A 428 52.58 -18.35 -47.24
CA GLN A 428 52.21 -19.01 -45.98
C GLN A 428 53.24 -18.83 -44.87
N HIS A 429 52.85 -19.07 -43.60
CA HIS A 429 53.37 -20.18 -42.76
C HIS A 429 52.60 -20.30 -41.41
N SER A 430 51.64 -21.25 -41.36
CA SER A 430 51.49 -22.41 -40.44
C SER A 430 52.42 -22.55 -39.21
N PHE A 431 52.09 -23.11 -38.02
CA PHE A 431 50.98 -23.85 -37.34
C PHE A 431 51.55 -24.30 -35.93
N PRO A 432 50.93 -25.14 -35.05
CA PRO A 432 49.53 -25.55 -34.72
C PRO A 432 49.27 -25.49 -33.16
N THR A 433 48.15 -25.87 -32.49
CA THR A 433 47.35 -27.12 -32.52
C THR A 433 45.97 -26.99 -31.83
N GLU A 434 44.93 -27.44 -32.55
CA GLU A 434 43.85 -28.39 -32.18
C GLU A 434 42.89 -28.14 -30.99
N GLY A 435 41.74 -27.54 -31.33
CA GLY A 435 40.41 -28.18 -31.43
C GLY A 435 40.01 -29.35 -30.54
N VAL A 436 38.91 -29.15 -29.78
CA VAL A 436 37.94 -30.22 -29.45
C VAL A 436 36.53 -29.67 -29.66
N HIS A 437 35.78 -30.32 -30.56
CA HIS A 437 34.33 -30.20 -30.72
C HIS A 437 33.61 -30.72 -29.47
N HIS A 438 32.64 -29.98 -28.93
CA HIS A 438 31.53 -30.59 -28.19
C HIS A 438 30.21 -29.85 -28.41
N GLY A 439 29.27 -30.58 -29.03
CA GLY A 439 27.88 -30.77 -28.61
C GLY A 439 27.10 -29.55 -28.16
N GLY A 440 26.05 -29.23 -28.93
CA GLY A 440 24.91 -28.46 -28.43
C GLY A 440 24.33 -29.13 -27.19
N HIS A 441 24.62 -28.56 -26.04
CA HIS A 441 23.80 -28.69 -24.86
C HIS A 441 22.98 -27.43 -24.77
N SER A 442 21.68 -27.57 -25.06
CA SER A 442 20.67 -26.67 -24.51
C SER A 442 20.91 -26.64 -23.00
N MET A 443 21.56 -25.59 -22.53
CA MET A 443 21.60 -25.28 -21.12
C MET A 443 20.14 -25.19 -20.69
N PRO A 444 19.67 -26.00 -19.72
CA PRO A 444 18.37 -25.78 -19.16
C PRO A 444 18.39 -24.34 -18.65
N ILE A 445 17.43 -23.53 -19.12
CA ILE A 445 17.07 -22.27 -18.45
C ILE A 445 17.07 -22.63 -16.96
N PRO A 446 17.89 -22.00 -16.10
CA PRO A 446 17.83 -22.29 -14.69
C PRO A 446 16.37 -22.09 -14.33
N LEU A 447 15.71 -23.14 -13.83
CA LEU A 447 14.44 -22.98 -13.14
C LEU A 447 14.73 -21.89 -12.12
N HIS A 448 14.29 -20.66 -12.38
CA HIS A 448 14.44 -19.56 -11.44
C HIS A 448 13.70 -20.04 -10.22
N THR A 449 14.46 -20.50 -9.22
CA THR A 449 13.91 -21.02 -7.98
C THR A 449 12.98 -19.95 -7.44
N SER A 450 11.73 -20.34 -7.17
CA SER A 450 10.57 -19.62 -6.64
C SER A 450 10.83 -18.80 -5.35
N ARG A 451 11.82 -17.92 -5.35
CA ARG A 451 12.42 -17.36 -4.12
C ARG A 451 12.41 -15.84 -4.12
N ILE A 452 11.27 -15.18 -3.98
CA ILE A 452 11.33 -13.72 -3.96
C ILE A 452 10.32 -13.07 -2.99
N GLY A 453 10.92 -12.49 -1.95
CA GLY A 453 10.45 -11.47 -0.99
C GLY A 453 11.70 -10.71 -0.51
N LYS A 454 11.87 -10.45 0.79
CA LYS A 454 13.11 -9.91 1.41
C LYS A 454 14.38 -10.53 0.80
N LYS A 455 15.24 -9.70 0.21
CA LYS A 455 16.41 -10.15 -0.59
C LYS A 455 17.74 -9.57 -0.13
N TYR A 456 17.70 -8.37 0.42
CA TYR A 456 18.91 -7.55 0.58
C TYR A 456 19.43 -7.50 2.02
N SER A 457 18.79 -8.25 2.94
CA SER A 457 19.19 -8.30 4.34
C SER A 457 20.62 -8.83 4.55
N ALA A 458 21.11 -9.70 3.68
CA ALA A 458 22.43 -10.32 3.74
C ALA A 458 23.47 -9.67 2.80
N ASP A 459 23.13 -8.60 2.08
CA ASP A 459 24.08 -7.86 1.25
C ASP A 459 24.76 -6.76 2.07
N PHE A 460 26.02 -7.02 2.44
CA PHE A 460 26.87 -6.12 3.24
C PHE A 460 27.90 -5.35 2.41
N ARG A 461 27.78 -5.37 1.08
CA ARG A 461 28.70 -4.59 0.23
C ARG A 461 28.59 -3.11 0.61
N PHE A 462 29.73 -2.43 0.73
CA PHE A 462 29.76 -1.01 1.07
C PHE A 462 29.04 -0.15 0.03
N LEU A 463 29.17 -0.53 -1.25
CA LEU A 463 28.43 0.00 -2.40
C LEU A 463 27.28 -0.97 -2.77
N ALA A 464 26.47 -1.36 -1.79
CA ALA A 464 25.36 -2.28 -2.00
C ALA A 464 24.41 -1.75 -3.09
N ALA A 465 23.85 -2.68 -3.87
CA ALA A 465 22.87 -2.36 -4.88
C ALA A 465 21.57 -1.91 -4.20
N ASP A 466 21.15 -0.68 -4.45
CA ASP A 466 19.83 -0.16 -4.12
C ASP A 466 18.96 -0.09 -5.38
N VAL A 467 17.81 0.59 -5.33
CA VAL A 467 16.94 0.74 -6.51
C VAL A 467 17.68 1.36 -7.70
N SER A 468 18.66 2.25 -7.46
CA SER A 468 19.48 2.92 -8.49
C SER A 468 20.40 1.97 -9.26
N ALA A 469 20.64 0.77 -8.76
CA ALA A 469 21.42 -0.25 -9.45
C ALA A 469 20.63 -0.96 -10.56
N SER A 470 19.32 -0.72 -10.65
CA SER A 470 18.45 -1.34 -11.66
C SER A 470 18.60 -0.62 -13.00
N GLU A 471 18.70 -1.38 -14.10
CA GLU A 471 18.92 -0.81 -15.44
C GLU A 471 17.67 -0.15 -16.03
N ASN A 472 16.48 -0.62 -15.64
CA ASN A 472 15.19 -0.15 -16.17
C ASN A 472 14.30 0.34 -15.02
N LEU A 473 14.43 1.63 -14.70
CA LEU A 473 13.57 2.33 -13.74
C LEU A 473 12.50 3.12 -14.47
N THR A 474 11.25 3.04 -14.00
CA THR A 474 10.13 3.80 -14.58
C THR A 474 9.32 4.49 -13.50
N VAL A 475 8.72 5.63 -13.85
CA VAL A 475 7.88 6.40 -12.92
C VAL A 475 6.50 5.77 -12.86
N ASP A 476 6.04 5.49 -11.64
CA ASP A 476 4.76 4.85 -11.41
C ASP A 476 3.58 5.70 -11.92
N GLY A 477 2.60 5.08 -12.58
CA GLY A 477 1.42 5.75 -13.13
C GLY A 477 1.64 6.56 -14.41
N MET A 478 2.89 6.94 -14.71
CA MET A 478 3.25 7.75 -15.87
C MET A 478 3.76 6.91 -17.05
N ASP A 479 4.31 5.73 -16.77
CA ASP A 479 4.81 4.80 -17.78
C ASP A 479 3.82 3.64 -18.03
N PRO A 480 3.50 3.29 -19.29
CA PRO A 480 2.58 2.18 -19.59
C PRO A 480 3.01 0.81 -19.03
N SER A 481 4.29 0.63 -18.72
CA SER A 481 4.81 -0.58 -18.08
C SER A 481 4.48 -0.65 -16.57
N ARG A 482 4.15 0.47 -15.94
CA ARG A 482 3.73 0.58 -14.54
C ARG A 482 2.43 1.38 -14.42
N PRO A 483 1.33 0.86 -15.00
CA PRO A 483 0.06 1.56 -15.00
C PRO A 483 -0.51 1.62 -13.58
N TRP A 484 -1.24 2.69 -13.30
CA TRP A 484 -2.17 2.78 -12.16
C TRP A 484 -3.39 1.87 -12.35
N PRO A 485 -4.29 1.77 -11.34
CA PRO A 485 -5.50 1.00 -11.48
C PRO A 485 -6.33 1.45 -12.70
N PRO A 486 -7.05 0.55 -13.37
CA PRO A 486 -7.64 0.80 -14.69
C PRO A 486 -8.91 1.69 -14.65
N TYR A 487 -9.06 2.51 -13.60
CA TYR A 487 -10.28 3.26 -13.28
C TYR A 487 -10.79 4.11 -14.42
N ALA A 488 -9.93 4.84 -15.14
CA ALA A 488 -10.35 5.70 -16.25
C ALA A 488 -11.12 4.94 -17.35
N LYS A 489 -10.83 3.65 -17.53
CA LYS A 489 -11.42 2.80 -18.57
C LYS A 489 -12.62 1.99 -18.07
N LEU A 490 -12.78 1.83 -16.76
CA LEU A 490 -13.89 1.07 -16.18
C LEU A 490 -15.21 1.79 -16.39
N ARG A 491 -16.20 1.09 -16.93
CA ARG A 491 -17.54 1.62 -17.21
C ARG A 491 -18.60 0.62 -16.78
N ALA A 492 -19.64 1.08 -16.09
CA ALA A 492 -20.75 0.23 -15.69
C ALA A 492 -21.54 -0.27 -16.91
N THR A 493 -22.07 -1.49 -16.84
CA THR A 493 -22.94 -2.06 -17.90
C THR A 493 -24.33 -1.42 -17.97
N LYS A 494 -24.71 -0.64 -16.96
CA LYS A 494 -26.00 0.06 -16.84
C LYS A 494 -25.77 1.46 -16.28
N PRO A 495 -26.66 2.44 -16.56
CA PRO A 495 -26.59 3.74 -15.91
C PRO A 495 -26.67 3.59 -14.40
N THR A 496 -25.77 4.27 -13.71
CA THR A 496 -25.61 4.28 -12.26
C THR A 496 -25.88 5.67 -11.67
N ALA A 497 -26.16 6.68 -12.50
CA ALA A 497 -26.35 8.06 -12.05
C ALA A 497 -27.57 8.22 -11.15
N PHE A 498 -27.42 9.11 -10.16
CA PHE A 498 -28.53 9.55 -9.34
C PHE A 498 -29.40 10.58 -10.09
N PRO A 499 -30.68 10.74 -9.69
CA PRO A 499 -31.54 11.78 -10.25
C PRO A 499 -30.88 13.16 -10.19
N LYS A 500 -30.89 13.90 -11.31
CA LYS A 500 -30.17 15.19 -11.45
C LYS A 500 -30.67 16.29 -10.50
N ASP A 501 -31.85 16.12 -9.93
CA ASP A 501 -32.46 17.01 -8.93
C ASP A 501 -32.01 16.71 -7.49
N LYS A 502 -31.40 15.55 -7.22
CA LYS A 502 -30.75 15.27 -5.93
C LYS A 502 -29.36 15.92 -5.91
N HIS A 503 -29.22 16.98 -5.11
CA HIS A 503 -27.91 17.54 -4.80
C HIS A 503 -27.10 16.57 -3.91
N ALA A 504 -25.82 16.38 -4.26
CA ALA A 504 -24.90 15.61 -3.44
C ALA A 504 -24.41 16.44 -2.24
N HIS A 505 -24.47 15.87 -1.04
CA HIS A 505 -23.85 16.41 0.16
C HIS A 505 -22.35 16.11 0.11
N GLU A 506 -21.55 17.15 -0.11
CA GLU A 506 -20.10 17.02 -0.28
C GLU A 506 -19.36 17.00 1.06
N ILE A 507 -18.48 16.01 1.21
CA ILE A 507 -17.60 15.84 2.36
C ILE A 507 -16.17 15.71 1.84
N ARG A 508 -15.32 16.68 2.21
CA ARG A 508 -13.90 16.69 1.85
C ARG A 508 -13.09 15.95 2.92
N LEU A 509 -12.25 15.04 2.45
CA LEU A 509 -11.41 14.17 3.27
C LEU A 509 -9.97 14.26 2.78
N THR A 510 -9.08 14.81 3.59
CA THR A 510 -7.64 14.77 3.30
C THR A 510 -7.06 13.49 3.87
N LEU A 511 -6.30 12.76 3.06
CA LEU A 511 -5.52 11.61 3.50
C LEU A 511 -4.13 12.16 3.84
N ASP A 512 -3.83 12.22 5.13
CA ASP A 512 -2.56 12.73 5.65
C ASP A 512 -1.83 11.62 6.41
N GLY A 513 -0.53 11.81 6.66
CA GLY A 513 0.26 10.89 7.47
C GLY A 513 1.61 11.44 7.86
N ASP A 514 2.24 10.77 8.81
CA ASP A 514 3.64 10.94 9.18
C ASP A 514 4.34 9.59 9.11
N MET A 515 5.25 9.43 8.15
CA MET A 515 6.00 8.19 7.93
C MET A 515 7.01 7.90 9.04
N GLU A 516 7.57 8.92 9.70
CA GLU A 516 8.60 8.73 10.74
C GLU A 516 7.99 8.19 12.03
N ARG A 517 6.81 8.71 12.41
CA ARG A 517 6.06 8.22 13.57
C ARG A 517 5.07 7.12 13.21
N TYR A 518 4.90 6.86 11.92
CA TYR A 518 3.96 5.92 11.34
C TYR A 518 2.54 6.08 11.90
N VAL A 519 1.99 7.28 11.71
CA VAL A 519 0.64 7.67 12.14
C VAL A 519 -0.12 8.21 10.95
N TRP A 520 -1.38 7.83 10.81
CA TRP A 520 -2.17 8.10 9.61
C TRP A 520 -3.52 8.73 9.95
N PHE A 521 -3.98 9.61 9.07
CA PHE A 521 -5.06 10.54 9.39
C PHE A 521 -6.06 10.68 8.25
N LEU A 522 -7.30 10.97 8.65
CA LEU A 522 -8.28 11.64 7.78
C LEU A 522 -8.47 13.05 8.32
N ASN A 523 -8.38 14.09 7.51
CA ASN A 523 -8.51 15.49 7.96
C ASN A 523 -7.58 15.83 9.14
N ASN A 524 -6.31 15.38 9.07
CA ASN A 524 -5.29 15.54 10.13
C ASN A 524 -5.70 15.05 11.54
N LYS A 525 -6.67 14.13 11.61
CA LYS A 525 -7.10 13.49 12.85
C LYS A 525 -7.05 11.96 12.72
N PRO A 526 -6.47 11.23 13.68
CA PRO A 526 -6.59 9.79 13.77
C PRO A 526 -8.01 9.40 14.21
N LEU A 527 -8.36 8.12 14.09
CA LEU A 527 -9.60 7.57 14.63
C LEU A 527 -9.79 7.92 16.12
N SER A 528 -8.73 7.86 16.92
CA SER A 528 -8.76 8.16 18.37
C SER A 528 -9.15 9.61 18.72
N GLU A 529 -9.12 10.55 17.77
CA GLU A 529 -9.45 11.98 17.96
C GLU A 529 -10.72 12.43 17.24
N SER A 530 -11.32 11.58 16.41
CA SER A 530 -12.50 11.92 15.60
C SER A 530 -13.42 10.73 15.50
N ASP A 531 -14.65 10.92 15.94
CA ASP A 531 -15.62 9.86 16.17
C ASP A 531 -16.39 9.45 14.93
N SER A 532 -16.97 10.39 14.16
CA SER A 532 -17.87 10.04 13.04
C SER A 532 -18.01 11.09 11.93
N ILE A 533 -18.30 10.62 10.72
CA ILE A 533 -18.82 11.38 9.59
C ILE A 533 -20.34 11.24 9.62
N HIS A 534 -21.06 12.33 9.85
CA HIS A 534 -22.52 12.32 9.96
C HIS A 534 -23.21 12.48 8.59
N ILE A 535 -24.15 11.61 8.30
CA ILE A 535 -24.96 11.63 7.07
C ILE A 535 -26.45 11.37 7.37
N ARG A 536 -27.37 11.77 6.48
CA ARG A 536 -28.80 11.44 6.62
C ARG A 536 -29.24 10.40 5.60
N LYS A 537 -30.18 9.55 6.03
CA LYS A 537 -30.81 8.57 5.14
C LYS A 537 -31.50 9.24 3.95
N GLY A 538 -31.23 8.74 2.76
CA GLY A 538 -31.81 9.19 1.49
C GLY A 538 -31.06 10.34 0.80
N GLU A 539 -30.00 10.87 1.42
CA GLU A 539 -29.07 11.80 0.78
C GLU A 539 -28.18 11.07 -0.23
N VAL A 540 -27.76 11.80 -1.28
CA VAL A 540 -26.59 11.38 -2.06
C VAL A 540 -25.38 12.00 -1.38
N ILE A 541 -24.42 11.19 -0.99
CA ILE A 541 -23.20 11.64 -0.33
C ILE A 541 -22.06 11.61 -1.36
N ARG A 542 -21.24 12.67 -1.39
CA ARG A 542 -20.05 12.74 -2.22
C ARG A 542 -18.81 12.90 -1.34
N PHE A 543 -17.94 11.90 -1.34
CA PHE A 543 -16.63 12.01 -0.70
C PHE A 543 -15.62 12.50 -1.73
N ILE A 544 -14.94 13.60 -1.41
CA ILE A 544 -13.84 14.16 -2.18
C ILE A 544 -12.57 13.86 -1.37
N MET A 545 -11.83 12.84 -1.80
CA MET A 545 -10.66 12.33 -1.08
C MET A 545 -9.40 12.88 -1.72
N VAL A 546 -8.69 13.76 -1.00
CA VAL A 546 -7.47 14.40 -1.47
C VAL A 546 -6.28 13.76 -0.78
N ASN A 547 -5.45 13.04 -1.53
CA ASN A 547 -4.25 12.41 -1.00
C ASN A 547 -3.07 13.38 -0.95
N ARG A 548 -2.60 13.68 0.26
CA ARG A 548 -1.47 14.56 0.53
C ARG A 548 -0.19 13.80 0.87
N THR A 549 -0.19 12.50 0.68
CA THR A 549 0.96 11.63 0.93
C THR A 549 1.50 11.08 -0.39
N MET A 550 2.71 10.54 -0.33
CA MET A 550 3.36 9.87 -1.47
C MET A 550 2.97 8.38 -1.58
N MET A 551 2.00 7.92 -0.79
CA MET A 551 1.58 6.52 -0.72
C MET A 551 0.20 6.37 -1.34
N HIS A 552 -0.05 5.22 -1.96
CA HIS A 552 -1.39 4.79 -2.34
C HIS A 552 -2.24 4.50 -1.09
N HIS A 553 -3.54 4.81 -1.14
CA HIS A 553 -4.49 4.48 -0.07
C HIS A 553 -5.76 3.84 -0.66
N PRO A 554 -5.97 2.53 -0.50
CA PRO A 554 -7.18 1.86 -0.94
C PRO A 554 -8.28 2.13 0.09
N MET A 555 -9.14 3.11 -0.19
CA MET A 555 -10.22 3.52 0.70
C MET A 555 -11.44 2.62 0.52
N HIS A 556 -11.86 1.98 1.61
CA HIS A 556 -12.99 1.07 1.66
C HIS A 556 -14.14 1.66 2.50
N LEU A 557 -15.36 1.60 1.97
CA LEU A 557 -16.59 1.94 2.69
C LEU A 557 -17.42 0.68 2.89
N HIS A 558 -17.68 0.33 4.14
CA HIS A 558 -18.52 -0.81 4.48
C HIS A 558 -19.99 -0.57 4.11
N GLY A 559 -20.70 -1.66 3.85
CA GLY A 559 -22.15 -1.66 3.65
C GLY A 559 -22.65 -0.95 2.39
N HIS A 560 -21.78 -0.39 1.54
CA HIS A 560 -22.21 0.36 0.36
C HIS A 560 -21.41 -0.03 -0.88
N PHE A 561 -22.08 0.07 -2.02
CA PHE A 561 -21.40 0.34 -3.29
C PHE A 561 -21.47 1.84 -3.56
N PHE A 562 -20.38 2.40 -4.07
CA PHE A 562 -20.29 3.79 -4.49
C PHE A 562 -19.94 3.89 -5.97
N ARG A 563 -20.44 4.93 -6.63
CA ARG A 563 -20.01 5.37 -7.95
C ARG A 563 -18.60 5.94 -7.83
N LEU A 564 -17.67 5.45 -8.64
CA LEU A 564 -16.37 6.09 -8.81
C LEU A 564 -16.46 7.13 -9.92
N ILE A 565 -16.32 8.41 -9.58
CA ILE A 565 -16.41 9.50 -10.56
C ILE A 565 -15.10 9.56 -11.36
N ASN A 566 -15.09 8.87 -12.49
CA ASN A 566 -13.91 8.62 -13.33
C ASN A 566 -14.03 9.17 -14.76
N GLY A 567 -14.96 10.08 -15.01
CA GLY A 567 -15.22 10.65 -16.35
C GLY A 567 -16.13 9.81 -17.24
N GLN A 568 -16.74 8.73 -16.74
CA GLN A 568 -17.73 7.91 -17.47
C GLN A 568 -19.18 8.39 -17.27
N ASP A 569 -19.37 9.58 -16.68
CA ASP A 569 -20.67 10.23 -16.45
C ASP A 569 -21.73 9.31 -15.82
N ASP A 570 -22.86 9.12 -16.52
CA ASP A 570 -23.98 8.29 -16.08
C ASP A 570 -23.60 6.82 -15.91
N TYR A 571 -22.46 6.39 -16.44
CA TYR A 571 -21.97 5.01 -16.44
C TYR A 571 -20.70 4.83 -15.60
N ALA A 572 -20.45 5.72 -14.64
CA ALA A 572 -19.44 5.51 -13.60
C ALA A 572 -19.57 4.10 -12.97
N PRO A 573 -18.48 3.34 -12.83
CA PRO A 573 -18.52 2.00 -12.25
C PRO A 573 -18.91 2.06 -10.78
N LEU A 574 -19.61 1.03 -10.30
CA LEU A 574 -19.85 0.82 -8.89
C LEU A 574 -18.70 0.02 -8.28
N LYS A 575 -18.19 0.48 -7.15
CA LYS A 575 -17.08 -0.14 -6.40
C LYS A 575 -17.36 -0.08 -4.91
N HIS A 576 -16.58 -0.82 -4.11
CA HIS A 576 -16.63 -0.76 -2.65
C HIS A 576 -15.26 -0.41 -2.04
N THR A 577 -14.19 -0.55 -2.81
CA THR A 577 -12.83 -0.14 -2.46
C THR A 577 -12.26 0.68 -3.61
N VAL A 578 -11.59 1.79 -3.33
CA VAL A 578 -10.94 2.58 -4.38
C VAL A 578 -9.61 3.12 -3.92
N ASP A 579 -8.59 2.97 -4.76
CA ASP A 579 -7.29 3.59 -4.58
C ASP A 579 -7.36 5.11 -4.74
N VAL A 580 -6.74 5.82 -3.80
CA VAL A 580 -6.42 7.24 -3.94
C VAL A 580 -4.93 7.36 -4.13
N ALA A 581 -4.51 7.47 -5.40
CA ALA A 581 -3.11 7.51 -5.79
C ALA A 581 -2.36 8.69 -5.15
N PRO A 582 -1.03 8.61 -5.01
CA PRO A 582 -0.19 9.67 -4.45
C PRO A 582 -0.51 11.03 -5.04
N MET A 583 -0.60 12.05 -4.20
CA MET A 583 -0.77 13.44 -4.61
C MET A 583 -1.98 13.72 -5.53
N SER A 584 -2.98 12.83 -5.52
CA SER A 584 -4.15 12.90 -6.40
C SER A 584 -5.46 13.05 -5.61
N THR A 585 -6.54 13.39 -6.33
CA THR A 585 -7.91 13.38 -5.78
C THR A 585 -8.75 12.29 -6.41
N THR A 586 -9.43 11.51 -5.56
CA THR A 586 -10.46 10.55 -5.98
C THR A 586 -11.82 10.98 -5.43
N VAL A 587 -12.86 10.94 -6.25
CA VAL A 587 -14.23 11.31 -5.86
C VAL A 587 -15.16 10.13 -5.99
N ILE A 588 -15.94 9.86 -4.95
CA ILE A 588 -16.95 8.82 -4.94
C ILE A 588 -18.32 9.38 -4.56
N GLU A 589 -19.38 8.75 -5.04
CA GLU A 589 -20.76 9.08 -4.68
C GLU A 589 -21.56 7.84 -4.29
N PHE A 590 -22.35 7.91 -3.21
CA PHE A 590 -23.24 6.82 -2.82
C PHE A 590 -24.57 7.34 -2.32
N ASP A 591 -25.60 6.51 -2.44
CA ASP A 591 -26.92 6.77 -1.84
C ASP A 591 -26.86 6.32 -0.39
N ALA A 592 -27.24 7.19 0.53
CA ALA A 592 -27.29 6.88 1.95
C ALA A 592 -28.55 6.04 2.28
N ASN A 593 -28.60 4.80 1.81
CA ASN A 593 -29.77 3.92 1.92
C ASN A 593 -29.58 2.74 2.89
N GLU A 594 -28.36 2.46 3.32
CA GLU A 594 -28.01 1.37 4.24
C GLU A 594 -27.94 1.93 5.67
N PHE A 595 -29.08 2.05 6.33
CA PHE A 595 -29.19 2.74 7.63
C PHE A 595 -28.44 2.01 8.75
N GLY A 596 -27.39 2.64 9.30
CA GLY A 596 -26.57 2.08 10.37
C GLY A 596 -25.29 2.87 10.62
N ASP A 597 -24.38 2.31 11.41
CA ASP A 597 -23.00 2.78 11.50
C ASP A 597 -22.12 1.90 10.62
N TRP A 598 -21.31 2.52 9.77
CA TRP A 598 -20.43 1.82 8.83
C TRP A 598 -19.00 2.27 8.98
N PHE A 599 -18.06 1.34 8.83
CA PHE A 599 -16.65 1.68 8.89
C PHE A 599 -16.15 2.19 7.53
N PHE A 600 -15.31 3.21 7.55
CA PHE A 600 -14.67 3.79 6.38
C PHE A 600 -13.18 3.95 6.68
N HIS A 601 -12.32 3.26 5.94
CA HIS A 601 -10.89 3.21 6.28
C HIS A 601 -10.00 2.94 5.07
N CYS A 602 -8.72 3.26 5.24
CA CYS A 602 -7.68 2.76 4.35
C CYS A 602 -7.50 1.25 4.60
N HIS A 603 -7.46 0.45 3.53
CA HIS A 603 -7.32 -1.00 3.61
C HIS A 603 -5.85 -1.46 3.61
N LEU A 604 -4.90 -0.53 3.69
CA LEU A 604 -3.57 -0.88 4.19
C LEU A 604 -3.69 -1.13 5.70
N LEU A 605 -3.57 -2.40 6.11
CA LEU A 605 -3.85 -2.86 7.47
C LEU A 605 -3.17 -2.00 8.53
N TYR A 606 -1.89 -1.69 8.33
CA TYR A 606 -1.10 -0.93 9.30
C TYR A 606 -1.43 0.58 9.29
N HIS A 607 -2.00 1.12 8.21
CA HIS A 607 -2.53 2.49 8.17
C HIS A 607 -3.83 2.58 8.97
N MET A 608 -4.74 1.61 8.77
CA MET A 608 -5.96 1.50 9.56
C MET A 608 -5.63 1.41 11.06
N MET A 609 -4.76 0.47 11.43
CA MET A 609 -4.35 0.25 12.82
C MET A 609 -3.62 1.44 13.45
N SER A 610 -3.07 2.32 12.62
CA SER A 610 -2.39 3.55 13.05
C SER A 610 -3.24 4.82 12.89
N GLY A 611 -4.51 4.69 12.53
CA GLY A 611 -5.51 5.75 12.70
C GLY A 611 -6.29 6.21 11.47
N MET A 612 -6.00 5.71 10.25
CA MET A 612 -6.69 6.16 9.01
C MET A 612 -8.05 5.50 8.82
N ALA A 613 -8.98 5.86 9.70
CA ALA A 613 -10.35 5.33 9.68
C ALA A 613 -11.37 6.30 10.29
N ARG A 614 -12.63 6.12 9.94
CA ARG A 614 -13.80 6.82 10.47
C ARG A 614 -15.00 5.89 10.54
N VAL A 615 -15.94 6.26 11.40
CA VAL A 615 -17.30 5.73 11.37
C VAL A 615 -18.15 6.67 10.54
N VAL A 616 -18.89 6.15 9.56
CA VAL A 616 -19.97 6.87 8.88
C VAL A 616 -21.25 6.59 9.67
N HIS A 617 -21.77 7.62 10.33
CA HIS A 617 -22.92 7.54 11.23
C HIS A 617 -24.15 8.13 10.56
N TYR A 618 -25.21 7.33 10.48
CA TYR A 618 -26.52 7.81 10.04
C TYR A 618 -27.24 8.55 11.16
N GLU A 619 -27.62 9.80 10.92
CA GLU A 619 -28.41 10.60 11.86
C GLU A 619 -29.70 9.85 12.28
N GLY A 620 -29.89 9.71 13.59
CA GLY A 620 -31.03 9.01 14.18
C GLY A 620 -30.84 7.49 14.34
N PHE A 621 -29.72 6.93 13.87
CA PHE A 621 -29.35 5.56 14.24
C PHE A 621 -28.93 5.51 15.70
N ILE A 622 -29.47 4.54 16.45
CA ILE A 622 -29.19 4.39 17.87
C ILE A 622 -28.52 3.03 18.06
N LEU A 623 -27.31 3.06 18.61
CA LEU A 623 -26.58 1.84 18.94
C LEU A 623 -27.31 1.05 20.02
N ALA A 624 -27.29 -0.28 19.87
CA ALA A 624 -27.72 -1.17 20.94
C ALA A 624 -26.92 -0.89 22.21
N PRO A 625 -27.53 -0.88 23.41
CA PRO A 625 -26.83 -0.50 24.65
C PRO A 625 -25.54 -1.27 24.92
N GLN A 626 -25.49 -2.54 24.52
CA GLN A 626 -24.32 -3.40 24.66
C GLN A 626 -23.14 -2.92 23.81
N LEU A 627 -23.43 -2.49 22.58
CA LEU A 627 -22.44 -1.98 21.63
C LEU A 627 -22.01 -0.55 21.99
N ALA A 628 -22.96 0.29 22.43
CA ALA A 628 -22.66 1.62 22.95
C ALA A 628 -21.70 1.58 24.15
N ALA A 629 -21.79 0.55 25.00
CA ALA A 629 -20.91 0.38 26.15
C ALA A 629 -19.46 0.04 25.77
N ILE A 630 -19.24 -0.61 24.63
CA ILE A 630 -17.90 -1.00 24.16
C ILE A 630 -17.32 -0.07 23.09
N ARG A 631 -18.16 0.76 22.44
CA ARG A 631 -17.74 1.76 21.44
C ARG A 631 -16.50 2.58 21.82
N PRO A 632 -16.28 3.02 23.09
CA PRO A 632 -15.06 3.75 23.45
C PRO A 632 -13.75 2.98 23.21
N ASN A 633 -13.79 1.64 23.11
CA ASN A 633 -12.62 0.82 22.80
C ASN A 633 -12.08 1.09 21.39
N LEU A 634 -12.96 1.42 20.44
CA LEU A 634 -12.60 1.77 19.06
C LEU A 634 -11.64 2.96 18.99
N TYR A 635 -11.78 3.89 19.93
CA TYR A 635 -11.04 5.16 19.95
C TYR A 635 -9.81 5.11 20.85
N LYS A 636 -9.41 3.92 21.35
CA LYS A 636 -8.21 3.78 22.18
C LYS A 636 -6.95 4.08 21.36
N ASP A 637 -6.16 5.02 21.86
CA ASP A 637 -4.83 5.33 21.32
C ASP A 637 -3.77 4.45 22.01
N SER A 638 -3.15 3.54 21.25
CA SER A 638 -2.21 2.56 21.79
C SER A 638 -0.84 3.19 22.06
N TRP A 639 -0.22 2.77 23.15
CA TRP A 639 1.14 3.16 23.50
C TRP A 639 2.16 2.15 22.98
N TYR A 640 3.27 2.66 22.46
CA TYR A 640 4.37 1.87 21.91
C TYR A 640 5.66 2.27 22.60
N PHE A 641 6.42 1.25 22.99
CA PHE A 641 7.71 1.41 23.65
C PHE A 641 8.83 0.94 22.74
N TRP A 642 9.89 1.72 22.66
CA TRP A 642 11.15 1.36 21.99
C TRP A 642 12.29 2.18 22.56
N GLY A 643 13.52 1.79 22.23
CA GLY A 643 14.69 2.55 22.63
C GLY A 643 15.90 2.30 21.76
N GLN A 644 16.92 3.11 21.98
CA GLN A 644 18.23 2.98 21.38
C GLN A 644 19.30 3.19 22.44
N ALA A 645 20.36 2.38 22.40
CA ALA A 645 21.56 2.56 23.21
C ALA A 645 22.80 2.44 22.32
N GLU A 646 23.72 3.39 22.42
CA GLU A 646 25.04 3.34 21.79
C GLU A 646 26.06 3.06 22.87
N VAL A 647 26.79 1.96 22.74
CA VAL A 647 27.89 1.59 23.63
C VAL A 647 29.17 1.74 22.83
N LEU A 648 29.87 2.85 23.05
CA LEU A 648 31.11 3.20 22.38
C LEU A 648 32.31 3.03 23.32
N SER A 649 33.52 3.05 22.78
CA SER A 649 34.75 2.93 23.58
C SER A 649 35.00 4.13 24.50
N ASN A 650 34.41 5.28 24.20
CA ASN A 650 34.66 6.56 24.87
C ASN A 650 33.44 7.11 25.65
N MET A 651 32.24 6.64 25.32
CA MET A 651 30.99 7.10 25.91
C MET A 651 29.86 6.09 25.68
N THR A 652 28.74 6.27 26.37
CA THR A 652 27.45 5.65 26.06
C THR A 652 26.37 6.71 25.99
N ASN A 653 25.47 6.61 25.04
CA ASN A 653 24.29 7.47 24.98
C ASN A 653 23.08 6.71 24.45
N GLY A 654 21.91 7.31 24.54
CA GLY A 654 20.70 6.69 24.02
C GLY A 654 19.43 7.33 24.50
N PHE A 655 18.32 6.69 24.16
CA PHE A 655 17.00 7.10 24.62
C PHE A 655 16.07 5.90 24.85
N LEU A 656 15.13 6.08 25.75
CA LEU A 656 13.92 5.27 25.90
C LEU A 656 12.71 6.12 25.54
N MET A 657 11.83 5.58 24.70
CA MET A 657 10.64 6.29 24.25
C MET A 657 9.38 5.44 24.47
N LEU A 658 8.38 6.06 25.09
CA LEU A 658 7.02 5.55 25.17
C LEU A 658 6.11 6.57 24.49
N SER A 659 5.45 6.21 23.39
CA SER A 659 4.61 7.18 22.66
C SER A 659 3.28 6.62 22.17
N ASN A 660 2.33 7.51 22.00
CA ASN A 660 1.08 7.29 21.28
C ASN A 660 0.92 8.37 20.18
N THR A 661 -0.27 8.55 19.62
CA THR A 661 -0.47 9.44 18.46
C THR A 661 0.02 10.88 18.70
N ARG A 662 -0.18 11.45 19.89
CA ARG A 662 0.19 12.87 20.17
C ARG A 662 1.16 13.07 21.32
N ASN A 663 1.41 12.06 22.13
CA ASN A 663 2.22 12.20 23.34
C ASN A 663 3.42 11.28 23.25
N ILE A 664 4.57 11.81 23.67
CA ILE A 664 5.83 11.10 23.75
C ILE A 664 6.37 11.30 25.16
N LEU A 665 6.74 10.22 25.82
CA LEU A 665 7.53 10.24 27.04
C LEU A 665 8.92 9.75 26.64
N ASN A 666 9.91 10.61 26.83
CA ASN A 666 11.25 10.41 26.36
C ASN A 666 12.23 10.52 27.52
N ALA A 667 13.18 9.60 27.58
CA ALA A 667 14.27 9.60 28.55
C ALA A 667 15.57 9.41 27.77
N GLU A 668 16.31 10.49 27.59
CA GLU A 668 17.62 10.53 26.95
C GLU A 668 18.71 10.40 28.02
N TRP A 669 19.82 9.73 27.70
CA TRP A 669 21.01 9.74 28.53
C TRP A 669 22.26 9.89 27.68
N GLU A 670 23.27 10.47 28.29
CA GLU A 670 24.64 10.51 27.80
C GLU A 670 25.59 10.34 28.98
N VAL A 671 26.60 9.48 28.84
CA VAL A 671 27.64 9.26 29.84
C VAL A 671 28.98 9.13 29.15
N GLY A 672 29.89 10.05 29.42
CA GLY A 672 31.26 10.08 28.89
C GLY A 672 32.29 9.70 29.96
N TRP A 673 33.44 9.15 29.53
CA TRP A 673 34.54 8.81 30.45
C TRP A 673 35.94 8.97 29.83
N GLN A 674 36.02 9.29 28.54
CA GLN A 674 37.29 9.45 27.84
C GLN A 674 37.67 10.94 27.78
N ASP A 675 38.95 11.24 27.97
CA ASP A 675 39.53 12.59 27.89
C ASP A 675 38.97 13.60 28.93
N ILE A 676 38.32 13.09 29.98
CA ILE A 676 37.83 13.83 31.15
C ILE A 676 38.36 13.20 32.45
N ASP A 677 38.46 13.99 33.52
CA ASP A 677 39.08 13.57 34.79
C ASP A 677 38.18 12.62 35.63
N GLY A 678 36.86 12.64 35.39
CA GLY A 678 35.84 11.82 36.05
C GLY A 678 34.79 11.31 35.05
N THR A 679 33.75 10.60 35.49
CA THR A 679 32.62 10.21 34.61
C THR A 679 31.58 11.32 34.62
N GLU A 680 31.20 11.85 33.47
CA GLU A 680 30.11 12.83 33.36
C GLU A 680 28.85 12.13 32.87
N SER A 681 27.71 12.49 33.45
CA SER A 681 26.39 11.95 33.08
C SER A 681 25.35 13.06 32.92
N GLU A 682 24.61 13.01 31.82
CA GLU A 682 23.43 13.82 31.58
C GLU A 682 22.23 12.89 31.32
N ALA A 683 21.08 13.20 31.90
CA ALA A 683 19.84 12.51 31.62
C ALA A 683 18.68 13.50 31.50
N ILE A 684 18.00 13.48 30.36
CA ILE A 684 16.89 14.39 30.05
C ILE A 684 15.59 13.60 29.95
N PHE A 685 14.64 13.93 30.82
CA PHE A 685 13.30 13.35 30.84
C PHE A 685 12.28 14.36 30.35
N THR A 686 11.54 14.04 29.29
CA THR A 686 10.61 14.96 28.64
C THR A 686 9.25 14.32 28.36
N TRP A 687 8.21 15.12 28.51
CA TRP A 687 6.91 14.89 27.89
C TRP A 687 6.82 15.80 26.67
N ASP A 688 6.65 15.19 25.50
CA ASP A 688 6.52 15.90 24.23
C ASP A 688 5.10 15.79 23.70
N ARG A 689 4.58 16.92 23.24
CA ARG A 689 3.31 17.02 22.54
C ARG A 689 3.58 17.24 21.06
N TYR A 690 3.42 16.17 20.30
CA TYR A 690 3.55 16.18 18.85
C TYR A 690 2.37 16.90 18.21
N ILE A 691 2.64 17.91 17.37
CA ILE A 691 1.62 18.67 16.65
C ILE A 691 1.53 18.18 15.21
N ASN A 692 2.67 18.15 14.52
CA ASN A 692 2.85 17.59 13.18
C ASN A 692 4.35 17.30 12.96
N ARG A 693 4.70 16.73 11.81
CA ARG A 693 6.08 16.37 11.42
C ARG A 693 7.09 17.49 11.64
N PHE A 694 6.68 18.76 11.49
CA PHE A 694 7.59 19.90 11.57
C PHE A 694 7.69 20.49 12.96
N PHE A 695 6.78 20.21 13.89
CA PHE A 695 6.72 20.92 15.17
C PHE A 695 6.21 20.06 16.32
N THR A 696 6.97 20.08 17.41
CA THR A 696 6.66 19.40 18.68
C THR A 696 7.04 20.34 19.81
N ILE A 697 6.22 20.45 20.85
CA ILE A 697 6.58 21.16 22.08
C ILE A 697 6.92 20.16 23.18
N PHE A 698 7.81 20.51 24.10
CA PHE A 698 8.17 19.63 25.20
C PHE A 698 8.39 20.37 26.52
N ALA A 699 8.20 19.63 27.61
CA ALA A 699 8.53 20.07 28.96
C ALA A 699 9.10 18.89 29.75
N GLY A 700 10.03 19.15 30.66
CA GLY A 700 10.76 18.07 31.30
C GLY A 700 11.70 18.49 32.41
N ALA A 701 12.61 17.57 32.73
CA ALA A 701 13.72 17.79 33.64
C ALA A 701 15.02 17.30 33.00
N ASP A 702 16.08 18.06 33.21
CA ASP A 702 17.45 17.76 32.84
C ASP A 702 18.25 17.51 34.13
N LEU A 703 18.89 16.35 34.21
CA LEU A 703 19.66 15.87 35.36
C LEU A 703 21.12 15.76 34.95
N LEU A 704 22.00 16.50 35.63
CA LEU A 704 23.44 16.47 35.43
C LEU A 704 24.10 15.85 36.66
N GLY A 705 25.05 14.95 36.45
CA GLY A 705 25.85 14.35 37.51
C GLY A 705 27.30 14.11 37.08
N GLU A 706 28.19 14.22 38.05
CA GLU A 706 29.63 13.95 37.95
C GLU A 706 29.98 12.80 38.91
N GLU A 707 30.78 11.85 38.43
CA GLU A 707 31.08 10.57 39.10
C GLU A 707 29.81 9.78 39.49
N ASP A 708 29.56 9.60 40.79
CA ASP A 708 28.41 8.88 41.37
C ASP A 708 27.38 9.83 42.04
N GLU A 709 27.55 11.16 41.91
CA GLU A 709 26.69 12.17 42.54
C GLU A 709 25.84 12.94 41.52
N LEU A 710 24.60 13.24 41.89
CA LEU A 710 23.71 14.09 41.10
C LEU A 710 23.95 15.55 41.48
N ASP A 711 24.51 16.33 40.57
CA ASP A 711 24.93 17.71 40.82
C ASP A 711 23.80 18.71 40.64
N LYS A 712 23.02 18.58 39.56
CA LYS A 712 22.01 19.57 39.19
C LYS A 712 20.75 18.91 38.64
N THR A 713 19.62 19.57 38.89
CA THR A 713 18.32 19.26 38.29
C THR A 713 17.72 20.55 37.79
N ARG A 714 17.48 20.64 36.49
CA ARG A 714 16.90 21.81 35.84
C ARG A 714 15.57 21.44 35.20
N GLY A 715 14.54 22.26 35.41
CA GLY A 715 13.32 22.12 34.61
C GLY A 715 13.57 22.65 33.20
N VAL A 716 13.09 21.96 32.17
CA VAL A 716 13.27 22.38 30.77
C VAL A 716 11.94 22.59 30.06
N PHE A 717 11.88 23.58 29.18
CA PHE A 717 10.74 23.83 28.29
C PHE A 717 11.22 24.30 26.92
N GLY A 718 10.71 23.70 25.86
CA GLY A 718 11.17 24.01 24.52
C GLY A 718 10.33 23.43 23.40
N PHE A 719 10.92 23.43 22.22
CA PHE A 719 10.30 22.88 21.02
C PHE A 719 11.34 22.23 20.10
N TYR A 720 10.84 21.29 19.30
CA TYR A 720 11.52 20.78 18.12
C TYR A 720 10.91 21.43 16.87
N TYR A 721 11.77 21.82 15.92
CA TYR A 721 11.34 22.28 14.62
C TYR A 721 12.17 21.63 13.50
N LEU A 722 11.51 21.04 12.50
CA LEU A 722 12.19 20.49 11.32
C LEU A 722 12.43 21.61 10.30
N LEU A 723 13.70 21.99 10.13
CA LEU A 723 14.14 23.00 9.18
C LEU A 723 14.32 22.40 7.77
N PRO A 724 14.25 23.22 6.70
CA PRO A 724 14.58 22.78 5.33
C PRO A 724 15.90 22.02 5.28
N LEU A 725 16.00 21.04 4.36
CA LEU A 725 17.06 20.02 4.29
C LEU A 725 16.93 18.89 5.34
N ASN A 726 15.73 18.67 5.87
CA ASN A 726 15.49 17.76 7.01
C ASN A 726 16.54 18.01 8.12
N LEU A 727 16.76 19.27 8.47
CA LEU A 727 17.66 19.68 9.54
C LEU A 727 16.88 19.62 10.85
N GLU A 728 17.28 18.71 11.74
CA GLU A 728 16.67 18.57 13.05
C GLU A 728 17.11 19.73 13.92
N SER A 729 16.16 20.49 14.49
CA SER A 729 16.50 21.56 15.42
C SER A 729 15.68 21.46 16.70
N ARG A 730 16.33 21.72 17.83
CA ARG A 730 15.72 21.76 19.17
C ARG A 730 16.16 23.05 19.86
N ALA A 731 15.21 23.77 20.46
CA ALA A 731 15.51 24.97 21.23
C ALA A 731 14.75 24.90 22.55
N TRP A 732 15.43 25.20 23.66
CA TRP A 732 14.80 25.20 24.98
C TRP A 732 15.46 26.15 25.96
N ILE A 733 14.71 26.45 27.00
CA ILE A 733 15.18 27.18 28.18
C ILE A 733 15.15 26.24 29.38
N ASP A 734 16.01 26.53 30.35
CA ASP A 734 16.04 25.84 31.63
C ASP A 734 15.71 26.78 32.80
N THR A 735 15.45 26.19 33.98
CA THR A 735 15.11 26.95 35.20
C THR A 735 16.26 27.78 35.79
N ASP A 736 17.49 27.52 35.38
CA ASP A 736 18.67 28.30 35.77
C ASP A 736 18.85 29.54 34.88
N GLY A 737 18.00 29.69 33.85
CA GLY A 737 18.04 30.80 32.89
C GLY A 737 18.91 30.51 31.67
N GLY A 738 19.37 29.27 31.50
CA GLY A 738 20.10 28.84 30.33
C GLY A 738 19.24 28.74 29.09
N VAL A 739 19.86 28.97 27.94
CA VAL A 739 19.25 28.79 26.62
C VAL A 739 20.11 27.81 25.85
N ARG A 740 19.46 26.76 25.34
CA ARG A 740 20.11 25.75 24.51
C ARG A 740 19.51 25.71 23.12
N PHE A 741 20.37 25.57 22.12
CA PHE A 741 20.00 25.35 20.73
C PHE A 741 20.81 24.20 20.15
N ASN A 742 20.12 23.20 19.62
CA ASN A 742 20.72 22.04 18.99
C ASN A 742 20.32 22.01 17.51
N LEU A 743 21.28 21.67 16.65
CA LEU A 743 21.07 21.43 15.22
C LEU A 743 21.76 20.12 14.81
N GLY A 744 21.01 19.22 14.18
CA GLY A 744 21.48 17.91 13.76
C GLY A 744 21.14 17.59 12.30
N LYS A 745 21.93 16.70 11.69
CA LYS A 745 21.65 16.14 10.37
C LYS A 745 22.21 14.73 10.21
N SER A 746 21.43 13.88 9.56
CA SER A 746 21.89 12.61 8.97
C SER A 746 21.82 12.68 7.44
N PHE A 747 22.84 12.15 6.78
CA PHE A 747 22.95 11.96 5.35
C PHE A 747 23.16 10.49 5.02
N GLU A 748 22.19 9.87 4.37
CA GLU A 748 22.32 8.49 3.87
C GLU A 748 23.26 8.47 2.65
N LEU A 749 24.54 8.15 2.90
CA LEU A 749 25.56 8.05 1.86
C LEU A 749 25.28 6.84 0.95
N THR A 750 24.91 5.72 1.57
CA THR A 750 24.34 4.51 0.95
C THR A 750 23.18 4.03 1.84
N PRO A 751 22.29 3.11 1.39
CA PRO A 751 21.15 2.70 2.22
C PRO A 751 21.49 2.10 3.58
N ARG A 752 22.75 1.68 3.79
CA ARG A 752 23.21 1.14 5.07
C ARG A 752 24.15 2.08 5.82
N LEU A 753 24.73 3.07 5.13
CA LEU A 753 25.78 3.93 5.69
C LEU A 753 25.28 5.37 5.74
N ALA A 754 25.14 5.88 6.95
CA ALA A 754 24.81 7.28 7.19
C ALA A 754 26.01 8.04 7.74
N LEU A 755 26.20 9.27 7.26
CA LEU A 755 27.01 10.30 7.90
C LEU A 755 26.10 11.18 8.74
N PHE A 756 26.35 11.25 10.04
CA PHE A 756 25.59 12.10 10.94
C PHE A 756 26.49 13.13 11.61
N GLY A 757 25.89 14.24 12.01
CA GLY A 757 26.55 15.23 12.84
C GLY A 757 25.55 16.15 13.51
N GLY A 758 26.01 16.82 14.56
CA GLY A 758 25.22 17.82 15.25
C GLY A 758 26.11 18.80 16.02
N ALA A 759 25.56 19.97 16.26
CA ALA A 759 26.17 21.00 17.08
C ALA A 759 25.13 21.52 18.06
N GLN A 760 25.57 21.73 19.29
CA GLN A 760 24.78 22.29 20.37
C GLN A 760 25.46 23.55 20.89
N TYR A 761 24.66 24.58 21.13
CA TYR A 761 25.08 25.77 21.84
C TYR A 761 24.29 25.85 23.14
N ASP A 762 25.00 25.82 24.26
CA ASP A 762 24.51 26.14 25.61
C ASP A 762 25.13 27.46 26.06
N THR A 763 24.31 28.35 26.62
CA THR A 763 24.79 29.57 27.28
C THR A 763 25.75 29.34 28.46
N HIS A 764 25.74 28.17 29.10
CA HIS A 764 26.61 27.81 30.20
C HIS A 764 27.90 27.13 29.70
N ASP A 765 27.75 26.06 28.91
CA ASP A 765 28.84 25.15 28.53
C ASP A 765 29.40 25.45 27.12
N MET A 766 28.87 26.49 26.46
CA MET A 766 29.26 26.97 25.13
C MET A 766 28.95 25.96 24.01
N TRP A 767 29.94 25.50 23.24
CA TRP A 767 29.71 24.72 22.02
C TRP A 767 30.12 23.27 22.21
N GLU A 768 29.18 22.38 21.96
CA GLU A 768 29.40 20.93 21.88
C GLU A 768 29.09 20.45 20.46
N GLY A 769 29.77 19.39 20.04
CA GLY A 769 29.64 18.89 18.69
C GLY A 769 29.93 17.40 18.57
N ARG A 770 29.20 16.76 17.65
CA ARG A 770 29.46 15.37 17.29
C ARG A 770 29.41 15.17 15.80
N ALA A 771 30.21 14.23 15.31
CA ALA A 771 30.17 13.78 13.92
C ALA A 771 30.55 12.31 13.85
N GLY A 772 29.89 11.54 13.00
CA GLY A 772 30.14 10.11 12.94
C GLY A 772 29.53 9.41 11.74
N LEU A 773 29.83 8.11 11.66
CA LEU A 773 29.28 7.19 10.68
C LEU A 773 28.49 6.10 11.40
N SER A 774 27.33 5.75 10.87
CA SER A 774 26.57 4.58 11.32
C SER A 774 26.35 3.62 10.16
N TYR A 775 26.57 2.33 10.42
CA TYR A 775 26.37 1.27 9.43
C TYR A 775 25.33 0.25 9.93
N ILE A 776 24.18 0.15 9.27
CA ILE A 776 23.10 -0.79 9.62
C ILE A 776 23.49 -2.20 9.22
N VAL A 777 23.66 -3.07 10.21
CA VAL A 777 23.95 -4.50 10.00
C VAL A 777 22.65 -5.31 10.08
N HIS A 778 21.81 -5.01 11.06
CA HIS A 778 20.52 -5.66 11.30
C HIS A 778 19.49 -4.65 11.81
N LYS A 779 18.20 -5.02 11.82
CA LYS A 779 17.15 -4.16 12.41
C LYS A 779 17.35 -3.80 13.88
N TYR A 780 18.20 -4.54 14.59
CA TYR A 780 18.46 -4.31 16.02
C TYR A 780 19.86 -3.76 16.29
N PHE A 781 20.77 -3.75 15.32
CA PHE A 781 22.13 -3.31 15.58
C PHE A 781 22.81 -2.64 14.39
N SER A 782 23.53 -1.56 14.71
CA SER A 782 24.42 -0.83 13.80
C SER A 782 25.83 -0.76 14.39
N LEU A 783 26.84 -0.73 13.53
CA LEU A 783 28.19 -0.31 13.90
C LEU A 783 28.23 1.22 13.88
N VAL A 784 28.86 1.84 14.87
CA VAL A 784 28.99 3.30 14.97
C VAL A 784 30.44 3.67 15.19
N ALA A 785 30.90 4.70 14.49
CA ALA A 785 32.14 5.41 14.78
C ALA A 785 31.80 6.90 14.92
N GLN A 786 32.13 7.49 16.06
CA GLN A 786 31.74 8.85 16.41
C GLN A 786 32.93 9.61 16.99
N TRP A 787 33.02 10.89 16.65
CA TRP A 787 33.78 11.90 17.37
C TRP A 787 32.82 12.76 18.20
N HIS A 788 33.19 13.03 19.45
CA HIS A 788 32.54 13.97 20.36
C HIS A 788 33.53 15.08 20.73
N SER A 789 33.06 16.31 20.91
CA SER A 789 33.89 17.45 21.33
C SER A 789 34.62 17.17 22.64
N ASP A 790 33.91 16.55 23.59
CA ASP A 790 34.39 16.39 24.96
C ASP A 790 35.02 15.03 25.20
N TYR A 791 34.53 13.98 24.52
CA TYR A 791 34.94 12.59 24.75
C TYR A 791 35.81 12.00 23.64
N GLY A 792 36.22 12.82 22.66
CA GLY A 792 37.10 12.40 21.58
C GLY A 792 36.49 11.36 20.64
N PHE A 793 37.33 10.51 20.05
CA PHE A 793 36.90 9.47 19.10
C PHE A 793 36.56 8.15 19.80
N GLY A 794 35.45 7.55 19.40
CA GLY A 794 35.14 6.17 19.77
C GLY A 794 34.38 5.40 18.71
N GLY A 795 34.38 4.09 18.88
CA GLY A 795 33.64 3.16 18.02
C GLY A 795 32.97 2.09 18.84
N GLY A 796 31.84 1.58 18.35
CA GLY A 796 31.07 0.59 19.07
C GLY A 796 29.78 0.19 18.38
N LEU A 797 28.78 -0.16 19.19
CA LEU A 797 27.51 -0.73 18.75
C LEU A 797 26.35 0.15 19.18
N ARG A 798 25.47 0.43 18.22
CA ARG A 798 24.13 0.98 18.47
C ARG A 798 23.13 -0.17 18.47
N ILE A 799 22.45 -0.37 19.58
CA ILE A 799 21.43 -1.39 19.81
C ILE A 799 20.06 -0.71 19.79
N ARG A 800 19.07 -1.33 19.14
CA ARG A 800 17.67 -0.87 19.07
C ARG A 800 16.76 -2.01 19.52
N PHE A 801 15.73 -1.69 20.31
CA PHE A 801 14.75 -2.65 20.80
C PHE A 801 13.34 -2.07 20.83
#